data_AF-A0A813DD82-F1
#
_entry.id   AF-A0A813DD82-F1
#
_cell.length_a   1.000
_cell.length_b   1.000
_cell.length_c   1.000
_cell.angle_alpha   90.00
_cell.angle_beta   90.00
_cell.angle_gamma   90.00
#
_symmetry.space_group_name_H-M   'P 1'
#
loop_
_entity.id
_entity.type
_entity.pdbx_description
1 polymer ?
#
loop_
_entity_poly.entity_id
_entity_poly.type
_entity_poly.pdbx_seq_one_letter_code
_entity_poly.pdbx_strand_id
1 'polypeptide(L)'
;MSAGYQATPQVIGLEGEEDALVYSQEEVFDGLVEKPASATGHGNGRRSCLQTLCLCLGLLLGLLLGMLLAPGVVTTIQQALDSGPLLHEVQLTCPVAGQELLTKFWPQEGSVEILGFTAGWLLGAEGGVVMVTGGAGYIGSHMTLKLLEAGFDVLIVDNLSRGRSPVVRVLQAEACRLKRRMGFANVDLGRREMVNVLLLATKPDFVFHFAGNAYVSESMREPLLYFRNVTENTLILMDAMEQAGSSNIIYSSSCATYGIPDQLHLPITEEVPQKPVSAYGKSKLMAEEMLLQWASSQPAVCVTILRYFNVFGADPLGRVGELPNVLGDHQDTRLSGALLDAVMGFSPAVKVYGTDYPTQDGTAERDYIHVWDLVDAHLRALQHSSKSCGPENQSQIFNLGLGKSVSVLAMIAAARALPGAKSFAVQNLPRRPGDPPRIWTAATKARSTLGWKPAFQDLTASLLTSLEFRRKNLAFFASPASAKKPTPIAAGAAQQQQQQKQQQQQQQQQQQQQHAQQLYGAPKWHPSKIPNASFDSDPWVVNRFSRPDASPRMCMQCIMIPGILTGSAYLRSTFVLQREYARRHGYDLYTLVSRLNETRPPSWLKVKSTQALIASGITGCDYIFWMDGDAVIMNMSFKLESIIGYQGRPDTDLVISGDTCLVNVAQSLWKFTPFVYQLLEDMWNMGDIALWETGALNSIIGGCKPQDDGGKKKRCYDVADRGWRDHDFGEKVVKLANATRLDEVIVNKSLKEHIQWVPKRLFNSYPIGLFWGYYSEKEPDFIVHLVAGGKAQLSKWQDIAMRRHNITMPPELTPPQKAR
;
A
#
# COMPACT_ATOMS: atom_id res chain seq x y z
N MET A 1 35.70 52.94 9.57
CA MET A 1 36.66 52.29 10.48
C MET A 1 36.70 50.82 10.06
N SER A 2 37.58 50.43 9.13
CA SER A 2 38.89 49.78 9.41
C SER A 2 38.71 48.59 10.37
N ALA A 3 39.00 47.34 10.03
CA ALA A 3 40.22 46.77 9.46
C ALA A 3 39.85 45.34 8.95
N GLY A 4 40.51 44.72 7.98
CA GLY A 4 41.95 44.64 7.76
C GLY A 4 42.41 43.22 8.10
N TYR A 5 42.53 42.39 7.06
CA TYR A 5 43.23 41.10 7.06
C TYR A 5 44.74 41.35 7.11
N GLN A 6 45.48 40.58 7.94
CA GLN A 6 46.93 40.30 7.82
C GLN A 6 47.13 38.85 8.32
N ALA A 7 47.49 37.87 7.47
CA ALA A 7 48.78 37.57 6.85
C ALA A 7 49.78 36.91 7.84
N THR A 8 50.04 35.59 7.77
CA THR A 8 51.17 34.90 7.06
C THR A 8 52.06 34.14 8.07
N PRO A 9 53.07 33.31 7.68
CA PRO A 9 52.96 31.99 7.03
C PRO A 9 53.94 30.94 7.64
N GLN A 10 53.93 29.69 7.17
CA GLN A 10 55.17 28.90 7.07
C GLN A 10 55.12 27.92 5.89
N VAL A 11 56.22 27.94 5.14
CA VAL A 11 56.52 27.40 3.81
C VAL A 11 57.41 26.17 3.94
N ILE A 12 57.24 25.14 3.10
CA ILE A 12 58.25 24.38 2.27
C ILE A 12 57.40 23.63 1.20
N GLY A 13 57.40 23.92 -0.11
CA GLY A 13 58.43 23.65 -1.15
C GLY A 13 58.39 22.15 -1.57
N LEU A 14 58.27 21.69 -2.82
CA LEU A 14 58.57 22.21 -4.17
C LEU A 14 57.98 21.29 -5.28
N GLU A 15 57.77 21.88 -6.46
CA GLU A 15 57.89 21.32 -7.84
C GLU A 15 56.78 20.39 -8.41
N GLY A 16 56.23 20.59 -9.63
CA GLY A 16 56.46 21.60 -10.67
C GLY A 16 55.54 21.38 -11.91
N GLU A 17 55.27 22.50 -12.60
CA GLU A 17 55.02 22.72 -14.06
C GLU A 17 53.82 22.06 -14.78
N GLU A 18 52.79 22.84 -15.23
CA GLU A 18 52.68 23.69 -16.47
C GLU A 18 52.20 22.84 -17.67
N ASP A 19 51.24 23.18 -18.57
CA ASP A 19 50.55 24.37 -19.09
C ASP A 19 49.11 23.95 -19.54
N ALA A 20 47.99 24.66 -19.49
CA ALA A 20 47.60 26.06 -19.73
C ALA A 20 47.33 26.44 -21.22
N LEU A 21 46.10 26.97 -21.44
CA LEU A 21 45.65 27.97 -22.46
C LEU A 21 45.16 27.46 -23.84
N VAL A 22 44.18 28.06 -24.57
CA VAL A 22 43.04 28.99 -24.35
C VAL A 22 42.37 29.28 -25.73
N TYR A 23 41.03 29.49 -25.79
CA TYR A 23 40.20 30.20 -26.82
C TYR A 23 40.14 29.65 -28.27
N SER A 24 39.19 29.95 -29.19
CA SER A 24 38.03 30.85 -29.34
C SER A 24 37.17 30.38 -30.55
N GLN A 25 35.98 30.98 -30.71
CA GLN A 25 35.05 30.84 -31.85
C GLN A 25 35.57 31.39 -33.20
N GLU A 26 34.84 30.96 -34.26
CA GLU A 26 34.35 31.70 -35.45
C GLU A 26 34.87 31.37 -36.88
N GLU A 27 33.91 31.49 -37.83
CA GLU A 27 33.96 31.53 -39.32
C GLU A 27 34.08 30.18 -40.09
N VAL A 28 33.09 29.73 -40.89
CA VAL A 28 32.43 30.24 -42.13
C VAL A 28 33.37 30.26 -43.35
N PHE A 29 33.19 29.35 -44.32
CA PHE A 29 32.81 29.65 -45.72
C PHE A 29 32.73 28.40 -46.63
N ASP A 30 31.90 28.59 -47.66
CA ASP A 30 31.48 27.81 -48.82
C ASP A 30 32.44 26.84 -49.54
N GLY A 31 31.79 25.87 -50.20
CA GLY A 31 31.92 25.76 -51.66
C GLY A 31 32.52 24.47 -52.20
N LEU A 32 31.69 23.62 -52.82
CA LEU A 32 31.66 23.45 -54.29
C LEU A 32 30.83 22.24 -54.71
N VAL A 33 29.92 22.53 -55.62
CA VAL A 33 29.14 21.61 -56.44
C VAL A 33 29.96 21.29 -57.69
N GLU A 34 30.08 20.02 -58.08
CA GLU A 34 30.14 19.61 -59.49
C GLU A 34 29.72 18.13 -59.68
N LYS A 35 28.89 17.89 -60.72
CA LYS A 35 28.33 16.59 -61.18
C LYS A 35 29.19 16.03 -62.35
N PRO A 36 28.75 15.02 -63.13
CA PRO A 36 28.76 13.58 -62.85
C PRO A 36 29.48 12.76 -63.96
N ALA A 37 29.83 11.49 -63.72
CA ALA A 37 30.05 10.52 -64.81
C ALA A 37 29.77 9.07 -64.39
N SER A 38 29.26 8.33 -65.37
CA SER A 38 28.59 7.04 -65.38
C SER A 38 29.46 5.80 -65.13
N ALA A 39 28.91 4.76 -64.48
CA ALA A 39 28.83 3.39 -65.03
C ALA A 39 27.99 2.43 -64.14
N THR A 40 27.05 1.77 -64.81
CA THR A 40 26.25 0.56 -64.54
C THR A 40 26.63 -0.40 -63.39
N GLY A 41 25.61 -0.83 -62.62
CA GLY A 41 25.66 -2.06 -61.80
C GLY A 41 24.47 -2.23 -60.85
N HIS A 42 23.75 -3.35 -60.96
CA HIS A 42 22.50 -3.73 -60.28
C HIS A 42 22.47 -3.63 -58.72
N GLY A 43 21.27 -3.38 -58.15
CA GLY A 43 20.94 -3.83 -56.79
C GLY A 43 19.91 -2.99 -56.03
N ASN A 44 18.67 -3.52 -55.89
CA ASN A 44 17.59 -2.97 -55.07
C ASN A 44 18.03 -2.62 -53.64
N GLY A 45 17.91 -1.35 -53.23
CA GLY A 45 18.17 -0.96 -51.83
C GLY A 45 17.90 0.49 -51.42
N ARG A 46 17.27 1.34 -52.25
CA ARG A 46 17.16 2.79 -51.95
C ARG A 46 15.78 3.43 -52.10
N ARG A 47 14.69 2.65 -52.09
CA ARG A 47 13.32 3.20 -52.05
C ARG A 47 12.70 3.34 -50.65
N SER A 48 13.29 2.79 -49.58
CA SER A 48 12.71 2.92 -48.23
C SER A 48 13.14 4.19 -47.48
N CYS A 49 14.31 4.77 -47.74
CA CYS A 49 14.77 5.95 -46.98
C CYS A 49 14.01 7.24 -47.29
N LEU A 50 13.56 7.45 -48.53
CA LEU A 50 12.89 8.71 -48.91
C LEU A 50 11.44 8.79 -48.41
N GLN A 51 10.74 7.64 -48.29
CA GLN A 51 9.41 7.58 -47.68
C GLN A 51 9.46 7.78 -46.17
N THR A 52 10.48 7.24 -45.49
CA THR A 52 10.67 7.44 -44.05
C THR A 52 11.03 8.90 -43.73
N LEU A 53 11.82 9.57 -44.57
CA LEU A 53 12.16 10.99 -44.37
C LEU A 53 10.94 11.92 -44.55
N CYS A 54 10.07 11.65 -45.52
CA CYS A 54 8.83 12.41 -45.71
C CYS A 54 7.81 12.17 -44.58
N LEU A 55 7.76 10.97 -44.00
CA LEU A 55 6.94 10.67 -42.82
C LEU A 55 7.44 11.36 -41.56
N CYS A 56 8.76 11.42 -41.34
CA CYS A 56 9.35 12.15 -40.22
C CYS A 56 9.12 13.67 -40.32
N LEU A 57 9.22 14.24 -41.52
CA LEU A 57 8.90 15.66 -41.77
C LEU A 57 7.41 15.97 -41.63
N GLY A 58 6.52 15.05 -42.03
CA GLY A 58 5.08 15.17 -41.81
C GLY A 58 4.67 15.09 -40.32
N LEU A 59 5.36 14.24 -39.54
CA LEU A 59 5.17 14.12 -38.09
C LEU A 59 5.67 15.36 -37.33
N LEU A 60 6.79 15.93 -37.75
CA LEU A 60 7.31 17.19 -37.20
C LEU A 60 6.39 18.38 -37.54
N LEU A 61 5.87 18.47 -38.76
CA LEU A 61 4.87 19.49 -39.11
C LEU A 61 3.53 19.30 -38.38
N GLY A 62 3.09 18.06 -38.14
CA GLY A 62 1.88 17.77 -37.37
C GLY A 62 2.00 18.10 -35.89
N LEU A 63 3.16 17.86 -35.28
CA LEU A 63 3.48 18.28 -33.91
C LEU A 63 3.60 19.80 -33.79
N LEU A 64 4.21 20.47 -34.77
CA LEU A 64 4.29 21.93 -34.84
C LEU A 64 2.92 22.60 -35.06
N LEU A 65 2.04 22.02 -35.87
CA LEU A 65 0.65 22.51 -36.01
C LEU A 65 -0.21 22.25 -34.76
N GLY A 66 0.02 21.14 -34.04
CA GLY A 66 -0.67 20.84 -32.78
C GLY A 66 -0.29 21.81 -31.65
N MET A 67 0.96 22.30 -31.63
CA MET A 67 1.42 23.32 -30.69
C MET A 67 0.82 24.71 -30.94
N LEU A 68 0.26 24.96 -32.14
CA LEU A 68 -0.35 26.25 -32.51
C LEU A 68 -1.86 26.34 -32.22
N LEU A 69 -2.52 25.25 -31.80
CA LEU A 69 -3.99 25.20 -31.69
C LEU A 69 -4.56 25.00 -30.27
N ALA A 70 -3.75 25.01 -29.20
CA ALA A 70 -4.27 25.00 -27.82
C ALA A 70 -3.32 25.72 -26.84
N PRO A 71 -3.58 26.98 -26.46
CA PRO A 71 -2.75 27.67 -25.48
C PRO A 71 -3.09 27.16 -24.07
N GLY A 72 -2.26 26.25 -23.53
CA GLY A 72 -2.41 25.79 -22.13
C GLY A 72 -1.50 24.66 -21.61
N VAL A 73 -0.71 23.98 -22.46
CA VAL A 73 0.00 22.73 -22.05
C VAL A 73 1.54 22.82 -22.12
N VAL A 74 2.11 23.98 -22.42
CA VAL A 74 3.51 24.07 -22.89
C VAL A 74 4.58 23.91 -21.80
N THR A 75 4.29 24.03 -20.50
CA THR A 75 5.33 24.02 -19.46
C THR A 75 5.79 22.64 -18.99
N THR A 76 5.03 21.56 -19.22
CA THR A 76 5.33 20.25 -18.61
C THR A 76 6.12 19.29 -19.52
N ILE A 77 6.11 19.52 -20.84
CA ILE A 77 6.73 18.58 -21.81
C ILE A 77 8.18 18.97 -22.14
N GLN A 78 8.54 20.25 -22.08
CA GLN A 78 9.89 20.73 -22.40
C GLN A 78 10.94 20.21 -21.38
N GLN A 79 10.58 20.09 -20.09
CA GLN A 79 11.49 19.57 -19.07
C GLN A 79 11.81 18.07 -19.21
N ALA A 80 11.01 17.31 -19.95
CA ALA A 80 11.24 15.88 -20.14
C ALA A 80 12.19 15.56 -21.31
N LEU A 81 12.43 16.51 -22.22
CA LEU A 81 13.24 16.31 -23.44
C LEU A 81 14.70 16.75 -23.30
N ASP A 82 15.04 17.59 -22.31
CA ASP A 82 16.39 18.16 -22.14
C ASP A 82 17.39 17.23 -21.40
N SER A 83 17.06 15.95 -21.20
CA SER A 83 17.98 14.95 -20.64
C SER A 83 18.15 13.74 -21.58
N GLY A 84 19.01 13.86 -22.59
CA GLY A 84 19.33 12.78 -23.54
C GLY A 84 20.34 11.73 -23.00
N PRO A 85 20.93 10.86 -23.85
CA PRO A 85 20.36 10.17 -25.01
C PRO A 85 20.50 8.62 -24.87
N LEU A 86 19.68 7.84 -25.58
CA LEU A 86 20.01 6.49 -26.11
C LEU A 86 18.82 5.97 -26.95
N LEU A 87 18.78 6.39 -28.21
CA LEU A 87 17.97 5.73 -29.25
C LEU A 87 18.88 4.72 -29.96
N HIS A 88 18.70 3.43 -29.69
CA HIS A 88 19.13 2.37 -30.59
C HIS A 88 17.88 1.74 -31.22
N GLU A 89 17.95 1.52 -32.54
CA GLU A 89 16.97 0.83 -33.36
C GLU A 89 16.46 -0.47 -32.69
N VAL A 90 15.14 -0.63 -32.61
CA VAL A 90 14.51 -1.93 -32.34
C VAL A 90 13.71 -2.33 -33.58
N GLN A 91 14.26 -3.28 -34.33
CA GLN A 91 13.55 -4.01 -35.37
C GLN A 91 12.45 -4.87 -34.74
N LEU A 92 11.21 -4.71 -35.23
CA LEU A 92 10.09 -5.60 -34.96
C LEU A 92 10.30 -6.95 -35.66
N THR A 93 10.66 -7.99 -34.91
CA THR A 93 10.34 -9.37 -35.30
C THR A 93 9.94 -10.18 -34.06
N CYS A 94 8.84 -10.92 -34.20
CA CYS A 94 8.39 -11.94 -33.26
C CYS A 94 9.37 -13.12 -33.31
N PRO A 95 10.11 -13.47 -32.24
CA PRO A 95 11.04 -14.59 -32.31
C PRO A 95 10.28 -15.91 -32.13
N VAL A 96 9.95 -16.55 -33.24
CA VAL A 96 9.75 -18.00 -33.29
C VAL A 96 11.12 -18.65 -33.40
N ALA A 97 11.82 -18.80 -32.26
CA ALA A 97 12.88 -19.80 -31.99
C ALA A 97 13.69 -19.37 -30.75
N GLY A 98 13.81 -20.26 -29.76
CA GLY A 98 14.74 -20.11 -28.64
C GLY A 98 14.08 -20.26 -27.27
N GLN A 99 13.88 -21.50 -26.84
CA GLN A 99 13.19 -21.87 -25.60
C GLN A 99 14.08 -21.76 -24.33
N GLU A 100 15.12 -20.91 -24.29
CA GLU A 100 16.14 -20.96 -23.22
C GLU A 100 16.64 -19.61 -22.62
N LEU A 101 15.99 -18.46 -22.87
CA LEU A 101 16.49 -17.16 -22.35
C LEU A 101 15.48 -16.31 -21.54
N LEU A 102 14.35 -16.89 -21.10
CA LEU A 102 13.24 -16.13 -20.49
C LEU A 102 13.25 -16.03 -18.95
N THR A 103 14.35 -16.36 -18.27
CA THR A 103 14.41 -16.35 -16.78
C THR A 103 15.36 -15.33 -16.16
N LYS A 104 16.07 -14.51 -16.95
CA LYS A 104 17.18 -13.68 -16.43
C LYS A 104 17.01 -12.15 -16.44
N PHE A 105 15.92 -11.61 -16.97
CA PHE A 105 15.69 -10.16 -16.97
C PHE A 105 14.23 -9.83 -16.69
N TRP A 106 13.92 -9.60 -15.42
CA TRP A 106 12.73 -8.86 -14.98
C TRP A 106 13.16 -7.78 -13.98
N PRO A 107 12.87 -6.48 -14.20
CA PRO A 107 13.29 -5.38 -13.33
C PRO A 107 12.33 -5.20 -12.14
N GLN A 108 12.74 -4.47 -11.09
CA GLN A 108 11.91 -4.26 -9.88
C GLN A 108 11.28 -2.85 -9.78
N GLU A 109 10.08 -2.84 -9.20
CA GLU A 109 8.99 -1.86 -9.31
C GLU A 109 9.32 -0.41 -8.87
N GLY A 110 8.82 0.56 -9.64
CA GLY A 110 8.91 2.00 -9.36
C GLY A 110 8.99 2.89 -10.60
N SER A 111 9.30 2.33 -11.77
CA SER A 111 8.90 2.95 -13.04
C SER A 111 7.38 2.83 -13.19
N VAL A 112 6.75 3.84 -13.79
CA VAL A 112 5.50 3.59 -14.52
C VAL A 112 5.84 2.53 -15.57
N GLU A 113 5.59 1.26 -15.26
CA GLU A 113 5.67 0.22 -16.27
C GLU A 113 4.53 0.49 -17.23
N ILE A 114 4.85 1.00 -18.41
CA ILE A 114 4.01 0.83 -19.58
C ILE A 114 4.65 -0.26 -20.43
N LEU A 115 4.49 -1.51 -20.00
CA LEU A 115 4.95 -2.66 -20.76
C LEU A 115 4.11 -2.73 -22.05
N GLY A 116 4.67 -2.27 -23.17
CA GLY A 116 4.03 -2.31 -24.50
C GLY A 116 3.39 -1.01 -24.99
N PHE A 117 3.74 0.17 -24.45
CA PHE A 117 3.35 1.47 -25.05
C PHE A 117 4.38 1.88 -26.12
N THR A 118 4.30 1.26 -27.29
CA THR A 118 4.94 1.83 -28.47
C THR A 118 3.92 2.67 -29.23
N ALA A 119 4.38 3.59 -30.08
CA ALA A 119 3.57 4.41 -30.99
C ALA A 119 2.55 3.62 -31.86
N GLY A 120 2.56 2.28 -31.81
CA GLY A 120 1.59 1.41 -32.43
C GLY A 120 0.15 1.62 -31.96
N TRP A 121 -0.14 2.09 -30.74
CA TRP A 121 -1.54 2.33 -30.31
C TRP A 121 -2.26 3.41 -31.14
N LEU A 122 -1.52 4.29 -31.82
CA LEU A 122 -2.05 5.29 -32.76
C LEU A 122 -2.32 4.72 -34.17
N LEU A 123 -1.79 3.54 -34.48
CA LEU A 123 -2.05 2.81 -35.72
C LEU A 123 -3.17 1.79 -35.41
N GLY A 124 -4.39 2.11 -35.85
CA GLY A 124 -5.63 1.44 -35.46
C GLY A 124 -5.56 -0.09 -35.29
N ALA A 125 -6.16 -0.58 -34.20
CA ALA A 125 -6.33 -2.00 -33.94
C ALA A 125 -7.43 -2.58 -34.85
N GLU A 126 -7.18 -3.72 -35.52
CA GLU A 126 -8.20 -4.39 -36.34
C GLU A 126 -9.44 -4.86 -35.55
N GLY A 127 -9.36 -4.91 -34.21
CA GLY A 127 -10.48 -5.32 -33.35
C GLY A 127 -10.72 -4.44 -32.12
N GLY A 128 -10.28 -3.18 -32.14
CA GLY A 128 -10.53 -2.21 -31.05
C GLY A 128 -9.61 -2.35 -29.82
N VAL A 129 -9.58 -1.28 -29.03
CA VAL A 129 -8.79 -1.13 -27.80
C VAL A 129 -9.71 -1.11 -26.59
N VAL A 130 -9.42 -1.94 -25.59
CA VAL A 130 -10.20 -2.01 -24.35
C VAL A 130 -9.31 -1.79 -23.14
N MET A 131 -9.78 -0.98 -22.19
CA MET A 131 -9.14 -0.81 -20.90
C MET A 131 -9.84 -1.71 -19.87
N VAL A 132 -9.06 -2.50 -19.13
CA VAL A 132 -9.56 -3.38 -18.06
C VAL A 132 -8.93 -2.95 -16.74
N THR A 133 -9.67 -2.19 -15.95
CA THR A 133 -9.23 -1.86 -14.59
C THR A 133 -9.45 -3.06 -13.67
N GLY A 134 -8.52 -3.37 -12.77
CA GLY A 134 -8.57 -4.58 -11.95
C GLY A 134 -8.29 -5.87 -12.75
N GLY A 135 -7.64 -5.75 -13.92
CA GLY A 135 -7.40 -6.86 -14.85
C GLY A 135 -6.40 -7.91 -14.35
N ALA A 136 -5.62 -7.63 -13.30
CA ALA A 136 -4.76 -8.61 -12.66
C ALA A 136 -5.48 -9.37 -11.52
N GLY A 137 -6.74 -9.03 -11.24
CA GLY A 137 -7.60 -9.70 -10.27
C GLY A 137 -8.30 -10.95 -10.82
N TYR A 138 -9.12 -11.59 -9.97
CA TYR A 138 -9.80 -12.85 -10.32
C TYR A 138 -10.70 -12.73 -11.55
N ILE A 139 -11.74 -11.89 -11.53
CA ILE A 139 -12.67 -11.78 -12.67
C ILE A 139 -12.01 -11.03 -13.84
N GLY A 140 -11.28 -9.95 -13.56
CA GLY A 140 -10.63 -9.12 -14.58
C GLY A 140 -9.63 -9.88 -15.46
N SER A 141 -8.92 -10.86 -14.90
CA SER A 141 -8.00 -11.69 -15.69
C SER A 141 -8.72 -12.65 -16.64
N HIS A 142 -9.84 -13.25 -16.23
CA HIS A 142 -10.67 -14.06 -17.12
C HIS A 142 -11.27 -13.18 -18.22
N MET A 143 -11.70 -11.96 -17.89
CA MET A 143 -12.22 -11.04 -18.87
C MET A 143 -11.14 -10.62 -19.88
N THR A 144 -9.93 -10.30 -19.41
CA THR A 144 -8.80 -9.96 -20.27
C THR A 144 -8.49 -11.09 -21.24
N LEU A 145 -8.44 -12.34 -20.75
CA LEU A 145 -8.24 -13.51 -21.60
C LEU A 145 -9.35 -13.65 -22.66
N LYS A 146 -10.62 -13.51 -22.26
CA LYS A 146 -11.79 -13.57 -23.15
C LYS A 146 -11.75 -12.47 -24.22
N LEU A 147 -11.29 -11.26 -23.87
CA LEU A 147 -11.14 -10.13 -24.78
C LEU A 147 -10.02 -10.36 -25.80
N LEU A 148 -8.87 -10.85 -25.35
CA LEU A 148 -7.76 -11.23 -26.23
C LEU A 148 -8.20 -12.32 -27.22
N GLU A 149 -8.92 -13.34 -26.76
CA GLU A 149 -9.48 -14.41 -27.61
C GLU A 149 -10.53 -13.89 -28.60
N ALA A 150 -11.30 -12.88 -28.19
CA ALA A 150 -12.28 -12.20 -29.04
C ALA A 150 -11.65 -11.20 -30.03
N GLY A 151 -10.33 -11.02 -29.98
CA GLY A 151 -9.62 -10.12 -30.88
C GLY A 151 -9.68 -8.65 -30.45
N PHE A 152 -9.59 -8.35 -29.16
CA PHE A 152 -9.33 -7.00 -28.66
C PHE A 152 -7.88 -6.84 -28.21
N ASP A 153 -7.36 -5.61 -28.33
CA ASP A 153 -6.11 -5.22 -27.68
C ASP A 153 -6.44 -4.66 -26.30
N VAL A 154 -5.71 -5.10 -25.27
CA VAL A 154 -6.12 -4.87 -23.89
C VAL A 154 -5.07 -4.03 -23.15
N LEU A 155 -5.47 -2.95 -22.50
CA LEU A 155 -4.69 -2.29 -21.46
C LEU A 155 -5.22 -2.68 -20.08
N ILE A 156 -4.43 -3.41 -19.29
CA ILE A 156 -4.73 -3.67 -17.88
C ILE A 156 -4.27 -2.48 -17.04
N VAL A 157 -5.13 -1.99 -16.14
CA VAL A 157 -4.79 -1.00 -15.11
C VAL A 157 -5.07 -1.62 -13.73
N ASP A 158 -4.04 -1.87 -12.94
CA ASP A 158 -4.19 -2.54 -11.64
C ASP A 158 -3.05 -2.13 -10.69
N ASN A 159 -3.35 -1.82 -9.43
CA ASN A 159 -2.33 -1.45 -8.44
C ASN A 159 -1.73 -2.65 -7.70
N LEU A 160 -2.11 -3.88 -8.08
CA LEU A 160 -1.68 -5.14 -7.48
C LEU A 160 -1.97 -5.28 -5.97
N SER A 161 -2.84 -4.43 -5.41
CA SER A 161 -3.27 -4.53 -4.01
C SER A 161 -3.91 -5.88 -3.69
N ARG A 162 -4.67 -6.42 -4.67
CA ARG A 162 -5.28 -7.76 -4.64
C ARG A 162 -5.14 -8.51 -5.97
N GLY A 163 -4.58 -7.86 -6.99
CA GLY A 163 -4.14 -8.50 -8.23
C GLY A 163 -2.84 -9.27 -8.03
N ARG A 164 -2.49 -10.14 -8.98
CA ARG A 164 -1.27 -10.97 -8.88
C ARG A 164 -0.42 -10.80 -10.15
N SER A 165 0.81 -10.32 -10.00
CA SER A 165 1.73 -10.13 -11.15
C SER A 165 2.01 -11.41 -11.97
N PRO A 166 2.02 -12.65 -11.40
CA PRO A 166 2.13 -13.85 -12.21
C PRO A 166 0.99 -14.01 -13.24
N VAL A 167 -0.21 -13.53 -12.92
CA VAL A 167 -1.37 -13.60 -13.83
C VAL A 167 -1.14 -12.68 -15.03
N VAL A 168 -0.57 -11.50 -14.81
CA VAL A 168 -0.22 -10.57 -15.90
C VAL A 168 0.75 -11.24 -16.88
N ARG A 169 1.75 -11.98 -16.40
CA ARG A 169 2.69 -12.71 -17.26
C ARG A 169 2.01 -13.80 -18.09
N VAL A 170 1.06 -14.54 -17.50
CA VAL A 170 0.26 -15.54 -18.24
C VAL A 170 -0.55 -14.86 -19.34
N LEU A 171 -1.19 -13.73 -19.05
CA LEU A 171 -1.97 -12.98 -20.02
C LEU A 171 -1.11 -12.39 -21.15
N GLN A 172 0.11 -11.92 -20.84
CA GLN A 172 1.07 -11.47 -21.86
C GLN A 172 1.48 -12.60 -22.81
N ALA A 173 1.72 -13.81 -22.27
CA ALA A 173 2.03 -14.98 -23.09
C ALA A 173 0.85 -15.37 -24.01
N GLU A 174 -0.38 -15.33 -23.49
CA GLU A 174 -1.58 -15.57 -24.31
C GLU A 174 -1.80 -14.49 -25.36
N ALA A 175 -1.56 -13.21 -25.04
CA ALA A 175 -1.62 -12.12 -26.00
C ALA A 175 -0.62 -12.32 -27.14
N CYS A 176 0.61 -12.71 -26.82
CA CYS A 176 1.64 -13.05 -27.81
C CYS A 176 1.20 -14.22 -28.70
N ARG A 177 0.70 -15.31 -28.11
CA ARG A 177 0.18 -16.48 -28.83
C ARG A 177 -0.96 -16.12 -29.78
N LEU A 178 -1.85 -15.22 -29.35
CA LEU A 178 -3.01 -14.74 -30.12
C LEU A 178 -2.67 -13.59 -31.08
N LYS A 179 -1.40 -13.15 -31.13
CA LYS A 179 -0.94 -11.99 -31.91
C LYS A 179 -1.72 -10.71 -31.58
N ARG A 180 -2.02 -10.51 -30.30
CA ARG A 180 -2.68 -9.32 -29.76
C ARG A 180 -1.73 -8.45 -28.97
N ARG A 181 -2.06 -7.17 -28.86
CA ARG A 181 -1.35 -6.25 -27.97
C ARG A 181 -1.97 -6.30 -26.59
N MET A 182 -1.11 -6.38 -25.58
CA MET A 182 -1.52 -6.26 -24.19
C MET A 182 -0.57 -5.32 -23.46
N GLY A 183 -1.13 -4.24 -22.90
CA GLY A 183 -0.46 -3.34 -21.98
C GLY A 183 -0.77 -3.69 -20.53
N PHE A 184 0.15 -3.34 -19.63
CA PHE A 184 -0.09 -3.33 -18.19
C PHE A 184 0.39 -2.01 -17.62
N ALA A 185 -0.43 -1.37 -16.80
CA ALA A 185 -0.12 -0.17 -16.05
C ALA A 185 -0.35 -0.43 -14.55
N ASN A 186 0.75 -0.42 -13.78
CA ASN A 186 0.68 -0.54 -12.32
C ASN A 186 0.29 0.81 -11.69
N VAL A 187 -1.01 1.09 -11.65
CA VAL A 187 -1.55 2.39 -11.25
C VAL A 187 -2.75 2.21 -10.34
N ASP A 188 -2.76 2.98 -9.25
CA ASP A 188 -3.94 3.12 -8.40
C ASP A 188 -4.92 4.13 -9.04
N LEU A 189 -6.19 3.74 -9.17
CA LEU A 189 -7.22 4.63 -9.71
C LEU A 189 -7.44 5.89 -8.86
N GLY A 190 -7.01 5.89 -7.59
CA GLY A 190 -6.98 7.09 -6.75
C GLY A 190 -5.98 8.16 -7.23
N ARG A 191 -5.09 7.83 -8.17
CA ARG A 191 -4.14 8.76 -8.81
C ARG A 191 -4.76 9.41 -10.04
N ARG A 192 -5.62 10.42 -9.83
CA ARG A 192 -6.36 11.11 -10.90
C ARG A 192 -5.50 11.47 -12.11
N GLU A 193 -4.33 12.07 -11.88
CA GLU A 193 -3.44 12.54 -12.94
C GLU A 193 -2.94 11.40 -13.82
N MET A 194 -2.64 10.24 -13.21
CA MET A 194 -2.17 9.06 -13.93
C MET A 194 -3.29 8.41 -14.73
N VAL A 195 -4.50 8.32 -14.18
CA VAL A 195 -5.67 7.78 -14.88
C VAL A 195 -6.02 8.65 -16.10
N ASN A 196 -5.96 9.98 -15.96
CA ASN A 196 -6.16 10.92 -17.07
C ASN A 196 -5.15 10.69 -18.19
N VAL A 197 -3.85 10.58 -17.86
CA VAL A 197 -2.80 10.31 -18.85
C VAL A 197 -3.05 8.99 -19.58
N LEU A 198 -3.39 7.92 -18.86
CA LEU A 198 -3.63 6.61 -19.45
C LEU A 198 -4.81 6.64 -20.43
N LEU A 199 -5.93 7.27 -20.06
CA LEU A 199 -7.10 7.34 -20.95
C LEU A 199 -6.90 8.29 -22.13
N LEU A 200 -6.25 9.44 -21.95
CA LEU A 200 -5.92 10.35 -23.06
C LEU A 200 -4.99 9.69 -24.09
N ALA A 201 -4.07 8.86 -23.60
CA ALA A 201 -3.08 8.20 -24.44
C ALA A 201 -3.62 6.94 -25.14
N THR A 202 -4.56 6.22 -24.52
CA THR A 202 -5.13 4.99 -25.11
C THR A 202 -6.46 5.18 -25.83
N LYS A 203 -7.29 6.13 -25.39
CA LYS A 203 -8.66 6.38 -25.89
C LYS A 203 -9.43 5.08 -26.16
N PRO A 204 -9.65 4.25 -25.13
CA PRO A 204 -10.24 2.93 -25.33
C PRO A 204 -11.67 3.02 -25.84
N ASP A 205 -12.02 2.11 -26.74
CA ASP A 205 -13.39 1.94 -27.25
C ASP A 205 -14.34 1.54 -26.12
N PHE A 206 -13.85 0.71 -25.18
CA PHE A 206 -14.58 0.25 -24.00
C PHE A 206 -13.70 0.23 -22.74
N VAL A 207 -14.30 0.61 -21.61
CA VAL A 207 -13.70 0.46 -20.28
C VAL A 207 -14.48 -0.62 -19.51
N PHE A 208 -13.79 -1.69 -19.12
CA PHE A 208 -14.29 -2.68 -18.16
C PHE A 208 -13.78 -2.34 -16.77
N HIS A 209 -14.70 -1.97 -15.87
CA HIS A 209 -14.34 -1.50 -14.54
C HIS A 209 -14.52 -2.61 -13.48
N PHE A 210 -13.45 -3.39 -13.20
CA PHE A 210 -13.42 -4.40 -12.14
C PHE A 210 -12.68 -3.94 -10.86
N ALA A 211 -11.86 -2.88 -10.95
CA ALA A 211 -11.08 -2.40 -9.81
C ALA A 211 -11.99 -2.01 -8.63
N GLY A 212 -11.67 -2.51 -7.44
CA GLY A 212 -12.40 -2.23 -6.21
C GLY A 212 -12.40 -3.41 -5.23
N ASN A 213 -12.62 -3.13 -3.95
CA ASN A 213 -12.70 -4.15 -2.91
C ASN A 213 -14.07 -4.85 -2.95
N ALA A 214 -14.14 -6.14 -2.58
CA ALA A 214 -15.34 -6.97 -2.79
C ALA A 214 -15.73 -7.88 -1.61
N TYR A 215 -15.24 -7.63 -0.39
CA TYR A 215 -15.55 -8.45 0.79
C TYR A 215 -16.57 -7.74 1.70
N VAL A 216 -17.80 -8.26 1.72
CA VAL A 216 -18.91 -7.70 2.52
C VAL A 216 -18.52 -7.53 4.00
N SER A 217 -17.93 -8.56 4.60
CA SER A 217 -17.60 -8.58 6.03
C SER A 217 -16.49 -7.59 6.39
N GLU A 218 -15.47 -7.46 5.55
CA GLU A 218 -14.44 -6.44 5.70
C GLU A 218 -15.06 -5.04 5.60
N SER A 219 -16.00 -4.82 4.66
CA SER A 219 -16.64 -3.52 4.50
C SER A 219 -17.45 -3.07 5.72
N MET A 220 -17.93 -4.02 6.53
CA MET A 220 -18.62 -3.70 7.79
C MET A 220 -17.65 -3.19 8.86
N ARG A 221 -16.37 -3.57 8.78
CA ARG A 221 -15.32 -3.12 9.72
C ARG A 221 -14.57 -1.89 9.18
N GLU A 222 -14.35 -1.84 7.87
CA GLU A 222 -13.56 -0.82 7.16
C GLU A 222 -14.40 -0.10 6.09
N PRO A 223 -15.51 0.58 6.44
CA PRO A 223 -16.43 1.14 5.45
C PRO A 223 -15.79 2.22 4.56
N LEU A 224 -14.88 3.05 5.09
CA LEU A 224 -14.24 4.13 4.34
C LEU A 224 -13.34 3.61 3.21
N LEU A 225 -12.72 2.43 3.40
CA LEU A 225 -11.92 1.78 2.35
C LEU A 225 -12.77 1.46 1.12
N TYR A 226 -14.02 1.04 1.34
CA TYR A 226 -14.95 0.70 0.25
C TYR A 226 -15.49 1.94 -0.46
N PHE A 227 -15.83 3.00 0.27
CA PHE A 227 -16.25 4.25 -0.37
C PHE A 227 -15.14 4.88 -1.21
N ARG A 228 -13.88 4.84 -0.76
CA ARG A 228 -12.73 5.31 -1.56
C ARG A 228 -12.48 4.41 -2.78
N ASN A 229 -12.27 3.11 -2.54
CA ASN A 229 -11.82 2.21 -3.60
C ASN A 229 -12.90 1.85 -4.62
N VAL A 230 -14.18 1.97 -4.26
CA VAL A 230 -15.30 1.67 -5.15
C VAL A 230 -15.93 2.95 -5.66
N THR A 231 -16.42 3.84 -4.79
CA THR A 231 -17.20 5.01 -5.21
C THR A 231 -16.30 6.13 -5.74
N GLU A 232 -15.32 6.60 -4.95
CA GLU A 232 -14.43 7.69 -5.34
C GLU A 232 -13.57 7.33 -6.56
N ASN A 233 -13.00 6.12 -6.59
CA ASN A 233 -12.23 5.66 -7.74
C ASN A 233 -13.07 5.50 -9.02
N THR A 234 -14.37 5.15 -8.90
CA THR A 234 -15.28 5.17 -10.07
C THR A 234 -15.46 6.60 -10.56
N LEU A 235 -15.62 7.58 -9.66
CA LEU A 235 -15.75 9.00 -10.04
C LEU A 235 -14.49 9.50 -10.76
N ILE A 236 -13.30 9.17 -10.25
CA ILE A 236 -12.03 9.56 -10.89
C ILE A 236 -11.93 8.96 -12.30
N LEU A 237 -12.33 7.69 -12.47
CA LEU A 237 -12.35 7.05 -13.77
C LEU A 237 -13.35 7.72 -14.73
N MET A 238 -14.55 8.08 -14.26
CA MET A 238 -15.55 8.79 -15.06
C MET A 238 -15.05 10.15 -15.56
N ASP A 239 -14.45 10.95 -14.67
CA ASP A 239 -13.84 12.25 -15.01
C ASP A 239 -12.74 12.10 -16.07
N ALA A 240 -11.87 11.10 -15.90
CA ALA A 240 -10.82 10.78 -16.86
C ALA A 240 -11.37 10.32 -18.23
N MET A 241 -12.45 9.52 -18.22
CA MET A 241 -13.14 9.05 -19.43
C MET A 241 -13.78 10.20 -20.19
N GLU A 242 -14.44 11.12 -19.49
CA GLU A 242 -15.03 12.33 -20.06
C GLU A 242 -13.96 13.19 -20.75
N GLN A 243 -12.84 13.46 -20.07
CA GLN A 243 -11.72 14.24 -20.63
C GLN A 243 -11.08 13.56 -21.85
N ALA A 244 -11.04 12.24 -21.89
CA ALA A 244 -10.50 11.47 -23.01
C ALA A 244 -11.49 11.28 -24.17
N GLY A 245 -12.77 11.64 -23.99
CA GLY A 245 -13.85 11.34 -24.93
C GLY A 245 -14.18 9.85 -25.03
N SER A 246 -13.84 9.06 -24.00
CA SER A 246 -14.17 7.63 -23.90
C SER A 246 -15.56 7.47 -23.29
N SER A 247 -16.51 6.91 -24.03
CA SER A 247 -17.91 7.00 -23.64
C SER A 247 -18.59 5.66 -23.34
N ASN A 248 -17.91 4.52 -23.50
CA ASN A 248 -18.49 3.21 -23.22
C ASN A 248 -17.86 2.57 -21.97
N ILE A 249 -18.69 2.27 -20.96
CA ILE A 249 -18.25 1.60 -19.74
C ILE A 249 -19.12 0.39 -19.41
N ILE A 250 -18.47 -0.71 -19.08
CA ILE A 250 -19.08 -1.92 -18.52
C ILE A 250 -18.65 -2.02 -17.06
N TYR A 251 -19.61 -1.79 -16.16
CA TYR A 251 -19.39 -1.68 -14.73
C TYR A 251 -19.69 -2.98 -13.98
N SER A 252 -18.75 -3.36 -13.12
CA SER A 252 -18.87 -4.53 -12.27
C SER A 252 -19.64 -4.22 -11.00
N SER A 253 -20.94 -4.54 -10.98
CA SER A 253 -21.77 -4.40 -9.79
C SER A 253 -22.04 -5.74 -9.09
N SER A 254 -22.92 -5.75 -8.10
CA SER A 254 -23.14 -6.89 -7.21
C SER A 254 -24.58 -6.99 -6.74
N CYS A 255 -25.04 -8.22 -6.54
CA CYS A 255 -26.29 -8.51 -5.84
C CYS A 255 -26.37 -7.90 -4.42
N ALA A 256 -25.23 -7.55 -3.81
CA ALA A 256 -25.18 -6.86 -2.51
C ALA A 256 -25.91 -5.51 -2.50
N THR A 257 -26.16 -4.89 -3.66
CA THR A 257 -26.97 -3.67 -3.77
C THR A 257 -28.43 -3.91 -3.39
N TYR A 258 -28.95 -5.13 -3.57
CA TYR A 258 -30.34 -5.46 -3.22
C TYR A 258 -30.56 -5.62 -1.71
N GLY A 259 -29.49 -5.86 -0.94
CA GLY A 259 -29.58 -6.10 0.49
C GLY A 259 -30.28 -7.41 0.85
N ILE A 260 -31.35 -7.32 1.63
CA ILE A 260 -32.14 -8.47 2.08
C ILE A 260 -33.52 -8.39 1.43
N PRO A 261 -33.74 -9.05 0.28
CA PRO A 261 -35.05 -9.05 -0.38
C PRO A 261 -36.06 -9.85 0.46
N ASP A 262 -37.33 -9.46 0.38
CA ASP A 262 -38.42 -10.27 0.92
C ASP A 262 -38.76 -11.45 -0.02
N GLN A 263 -39.65 -12.34 0.44
CA GLN A 263 -40.03 -13.54 -0.30
C GLN A 263 -40.74 -13.24 -1.63
N LEU A 264 -41.41 -12.09 -1.76
CA LEU A 264 -42.13 -11.70 -2.98
C LEU A 264 -41.16 -11.24 -4.08
N HIS A 265 -39.98 -10.76 -3.70
CA HIS A 265 -38.93 -10.30 -4.61
C HIS A 265 -37.89 -11.38 -4.97
N LEU A 266 -38.16 -12.65 -4.65
CA LEU A 266 -37.32 -13.78 -4.98
C LEU A 266 -38.01 -14.69 -6.03
N PRO A 267 -37.36 -15.05 -7.16
CA PRO A 267 -36.02 -14.65 -7.59
C PRO A 267 -35.89 -13.15 -7.91
N ILE A 268 -34.71 -12.57 -7.67
CA ILE A 268 -34.43 -11.15 -7.89
C ILE A 268 -34.38 -10.82 -9.39
N THR A 269 -35.18 -9.84 -9.80
CA THR A 269 -35.10 -9.17 -11.11
C THR A 269 -34.37 -7.82 -10.99
N GLU A 270 -34.04 -7.22 -12.12
CA GLU A 270 -33.38 -5.91 -12.18
C GLU A 270 -34.23 -4.78 -11.58
N GLU A 271 -35.55 -4.95 -11.59
CA GLU A 271 -36.57 -4.01 -11.10
C GLU A 271 -36.73 -4.00 -9.56
N VAL A 272 -36.16 -5.00 -8.86
CA VAL A 272 -36.23 -5.05 -7.40
C VAL A 272 -35.52 -3.84 -6.79
N PRO A 273 -36.13 -3.10 -5.86
CA PRO A 273 -35.48 -1.95 -5.23
C PRO A 273 -34.17 -2.33 -4.52
N GLN A 274 -33.13 -1.52 -4.74
CA GLN A 274 -31.82 -1.71 -4.10
C GLN A 274 -31.83 -1.14 -2.67
N LYS A 275 -31.63 -1.98 -1.65
CA LYS A 275 -31.60 -1.61 -0.23
C LYS A 275 -30.37 -2.21 0.47
N PRO A 276 -29.14 -1.78 0.13
CA PRO A 276 -27.93 -2.43 0.62
C PRO A 276 -27.80 -2.31 2.14
N VAL A 277 -27.37 -3.41 2.77
CA VAL A 277 -27.16 -3.49 4.24
C VAL A 277 -25.68 -3.47 4.64
N SER A 278 -24.78 -3.35 3.65
CA SER A 278 -23.32 -3.31 3.85
C SER A 278 -22.70 -2.09 3.18
N ALA A 279 -21.53 -1.66 3.68
CA ALA A 279 -20.78 -0.57 3.05
C ALA A 279 -20.32 -0.94 1.63
N TYR A 280 -19.97 -2.21 1.38
CA TYR A 280 -19.69 -2.70 0.03
C TYR A 280 -20.90 -2.53 -0.89
N GLY A 281 -22.08 -3.03 -0.50
CA GLY A 281 -23.29 -2.89 -1.29
C GLY A 281 -23.68 -1.42 -1.53
N LYS A 282 -23.51 -0.57 -0.51
CA LYS A 282 -23.79 0.87 -0.62
C LYS A 282 -22.81 1.59 -1.55
N SER A 283 -21.53 1.26 -1.46
CA SER A 283 -20.51 1.84 -2.35
C SER A 283 -20.74 1.47 -3.83
N LYS A 284 -21.19 0.24 -4.11
CA LYS A 284 -21.59 -0.21 -5.44
C LYS A 284 -22.84 0.50 -5.94
N LEU A 285 -23.86 0.67 -5.10
CA LEU A 285 -25.07 1.40 -5.46
C LEU A 285 -24.76 2.86 -5.80
N MET A 286 -23.94 3.55 -4.99
CA MET A 286 -23.54 4.93 -5.28
C MET A 286 -22.82 5.07 -6.62
N ALA A 287 -21.95 4.11 -6.96
CA ALA A 287 -21.27 4.08 -8.25
C ALA A 287 -22.24 3.80 -9.41
N GLU A 288 -23.22 2.92 -9.24
CA GLU A 288 -24.29 2.72 -10.24
C GLU A 288 -25.08 4.01 -10.48
N GLU A 289 -25.52 4.68 -9.41
CA GLU A 289 -26.28 5.94 -9.48
C GLU A 289 -25.50 7.04 -10.21
N MET A 290 -24.21 7.19 -9.88
CA MET A 290 -23.32 8.14 -10.57
C MET A 290 -23.22 7.84 -12.07
N LEU A 291 -23.00 6.58 -12.45
CA LEU A 291 -22.86 6.18 -13.85
C LEU A 291 -24.16 6.38 -14.64
N LEU A 292 -25.29 6.01 -14.07
CA LEU A 292 -26.61 6.21 -14.69
C LEU A 292 -26.92 7.70 -14.85
N GLN A 293 -26.59 8.51 -13.83
CA GLN A 293 -26.76 9.96 -13.92
C GLN A 293 -25.88 10.57 -15.00
N TRP A 294 -24.64 10.10 -15.14
CA TRP A 294 -23.71 10.54 -16.18
C TRP A 294 -24.18 10.16 -17.59
N ALA A 295 -24.65 8.93 -17.77
CA ALA A 295 -25.29 8.52 -19.03
C ALA A 295 -26.47 9.44 -19.36
N SER A 296 -27.38 9.67 -18.39
CA SER A 296 -28.57 10.51 -18.62
C SER A 296 -28.25 11.97 -19.00
N SER A 297 -27.08 12.49 -18.63
CA SER A 297 -26.68 13.87 -18.94
C SER A 297 -25.96 14.01 -20.28
N GLN A 298 -25.46 12.92 -20.87
CA GLN A 298 -24.64 12.96 -22.10
C GLN A 298 -25.03 11.84 -23.07
N PRO A 299 -25.73 12.13 -24.19
CA PRO A 299 -26.24 11.11 -25.11
C PRO A 299 -25.20 10.14 -25.69
N ALA A 300 -23.92 10.53 -25.73
CA ALA A 300 -22.83 9.70 -26.24
C ALA A 300 -22.32 8.65 -25.24
N VAL A 301 -22.64 8.79 -23.96
CA VAL A 301 -22.16 7.92 -22.88
C VAL A 301 -23.05 6.69 -22.78
N CYS A 302 -22.49 5.50 -22.94
CA CYS A 302 -23.17 4.23 -22.83
C CYS A 302 -22.65 3.41 -21.65
N VAL A 303 -23.55 3.04 -20.76
CA VAL A 303 -23.27 2.37 -19.49
C VAL A 303 -23.95 1.01 -19.49
N THR A 304 -23.18 -0.04 -19.22
CA THR A 304 -23.74 -1.37 -18.92
C THR A 304 -23.34 -1.78 -17.51
N ILE A 305 -24.32 -1.94 -16.63
CA ILE A 305 -24.14 -2.39 -15.25
C ILE A 305 -24.46 -3.89 -15.18
N LEU A 306 -23.50 -4.66 -14.68
CA LEU A 306 -23.66 -6.09 -14.53
C LEU A 306 -23.63 -6.44 -13.04
N ARG A 307 -24.77 -6.85 -12.49
CA ARG A 307 -24.94 -7.18 -11.06
C ARG A 307 -24.68 -8.66 -10.84
N TYR A 308 -23.47 -9.00 -10.38
CA TYR A 308 -23.10 -10.40 -10.21
C TYR A 308 -23.63 -10.98 -8.92
N PHE A 309 -23.97 -12.27 -8.98
CA PHE A 309 -24.19 -13.09 -7.80
C PHE A 309 -22.85 -13.73 -7.37
N ASN A 310 -22.83 -14.97 -6.89
CA ASN A 310 -21.65 -15.55 -6.26
C ASN A 310 -20.74 -16.24 -7.29
N VAL A 311 -19.66 -15.56 -7.66
CA VAL A 311 -18.74 -16.03 -8.70
C VAL A 311 -17.69 -17.01 -8.14
N PHE A 312 -17.51 -18.15 -8.82
CA PHE A 312 -16.49 -19.17 -8.51
C PHE A 312 -16.07 -19.90 -9.80
N GLY A 313 -15.13 -20.86 -9.72
CA GLY A 313 -14.59 -21.54 -10.91
C GLY A 313 -13.19 -21.04 -11.31
N ALA A 314 -12.75 -21.44 -12.49
CA ALA A 314 -11.52 -20.96 -13.12
C ALA A 314 -11.65 -21.11 -14.65
N ASP A 315 -10.67 -20.61 -15.40
CA ASP A 315 -10.57 -20.93 -16.83
C ASP A 315 -10.54 -22.47 -17.00
N PRO A 316 -11.39 -23.05 -17.88
CA PRO A 316 -11.43 -24.51 -18.08
C PRO A 316 -10.11 -25.11 -18.57
N LEU A 317 -9.23 -24.31 -19.18
CA LEU A 317 -7.87 -24.74 -19.57
C LEU A 317 -6.82 -24.53 -18.46
N GLY A 318 -7.24 -24.00 -17.31
CA GLY A 318 -6.40 -23.75 -16.14
C GLY A 318 -5.30 -22.71 -16.42
N ARG A 319 -5.54 -21.72 -17.28
CA ARG A 319 -4.59 -20.62 -17.54
C ARG A 319 -4.70 -19.53 -16.48
N VAL A 320 -5.93 -19.13 -16.12
CA VAL A 320 -6.21 -18.13 -15.09
C VAL A 320 -7.27 -18.64 -14.11
N GLY A 321 -7.29 -18.10 -12.89
CA GLY A 321 -8.13 -18.58 -11.79
C GLY A 321 -7.96 -17.71 -10.54
N GLU A 322 -8.74 -18.01 -9.49
CA GLU A 322 -8.62 -17.29 -8.22
C GLU A 322 -7.31 -17.69 -7.49
N LEU A 323 -6.43 -16.70 -7.31
CA LEU A 323 -5.15 -16.84 -6.59
C LEU A 323 -5.19 -16.07 -5.26
N PRO A 324 -5.50 -16.72 -4.12
CA PRO A 324 -5.37 -16.09 -2.81
C PRO A 324 -3.91 -15.74 -2.48
N ASN A 325 -3.72 -14.69 -1.66
CA ASN A 325 -2.40 -14.28 -1.19
C ASN A 325 -1.76 -15.32 -0.25
N VAL A 326 -2.56 -15.98 0.57
CA VAL A 326 -2.13 -17.01 1.54
C VAL A 326 -3.16 -18.15 1.51
N LEU A 327 -2.67 -19.40 1.50
CA LEU A 327 -3.51 -20.59 1.69
C LEU A 327 -3.69 -20.86 3.19
N GLY A 328 -4.88 -21.29 3.59
CA GLY A 328 -5.20 -21.74 4.93
C GLY A 328 -5.49 -20.64 5.96
N ASP A 329 -5.13 -19.37 5.70
CA ASP A 329 -5.47 -18.24 6.58
C ASP A 329 -6.54 -17.35 5.97
N HIS A 330 -7.76 -17.48 6.49
CA HIS A 330 -8.94 -16.82 5.94
C HIS A 330 -9.80 -16.22 7.05
N GLN A 331 -9.58 -14.94 7.35
CA GLN A 331 -10.53 -14.18 8.17
C GLN A 331 -11.76 -13.74 7.36
N ASP A 332 -11.62 -13.43 6.06
CA ASP A 332 -12.71 -12.93 5.19
C ASP A 332 -12.68 -13.47 3.75
N THR A 333 -12.60 -14.79 3.58
CA THR A 333 -12.55 -15.40 2.23
C THR A 333 -13.93 -15.74 1.66
N ARG A 334 -13.96 -16.05 0.36
CA ARG A 334 -15.13 -16.63 -0.32
C ARG A 334 -15.27 -18.11 0.06
N LEU A 335 -16.50 -18.60 0.18
CA LEU A 335 -16.77 -20.01 0.53
C LEU A 335 -16.04 -21.00 -0.39
N SER A 336 -16.05 -20.76 -1.70
CA SER A 336 -15.34 -21.60 -2.68
C SER A 336 -13.85 -21.71 -2.38
N GLY A 337 -13.18 -20.62 -2.04
CA GLY A 337 -11.76 -20.60 -1.70
C GLY A 337 -11.46 -21.39 -0.42
N ALA A 338 -12.25 -21.17 0.64
CA ALA A 338 -12.13 -21.93 1.89
C ALA A 338 -12.34 -23.44 1.69
N LEU A 339 -13.31 -23.81 0.85
CA LEU A 339 -13.57 -25.20 0.51
C LEU A 339 -12.38 -25.81 -0.23
N LEU A 340 -11.89 -25.16 -1.28
CA LEU A 340 -10.75 -25.68 -2.05
C LEU A 340 -9.49 -25.87 -1.19
N ASP A 341 -9.22 -24.94 -0.27
CA ASP A 341 -8.13 -25.09 0.70
C ASP A 341 -8.31 -26.33 1.58
N ALA A 342 -9.52 -26.55 2.09
CA ALA A 342 -9.82 -27.70 2.91
C ALA A 342 -9.76 -29.03 2.12
N VAL A 343 -10.29 -29.04 0.90
CA VAL A 343 -10.26 -30.17 -0.03
C VAL A 343 -8.83 -30.54 -0.43
N MET A 344 -7.93 -29.55 -0.54
CA MET A 344 -6.50 -29.75 -0.80
C MET A 344 -5.68 -30.07 0.46
N GLY A 345 -6.27 -29.95 1.66
CA GLY A 345 -5.62 -30.23 2.94
C GLY A 345 -4.81 -29.07 3.52
N PHE A 346 -4.97 -27.85 2.99
CA PHE A 346 -4.38 -26.63 3.54
C PHE A 346 -5.15 -26.05 4.73
N SER A 347 -6.42 -26.45 4.90
CA SER A 347 -7.21 -26.12 6.08
C SER A 347 -7.84 -27.39 6.68
N PRO A 348 -7.77 -27.60 8.01
CA PRO A 348 -8.40 -28.75 8.65
C PRO A 348 -9.94 -28.59 8.77
N ALA A 349 -10.47 -27.38 8.59
CA ALA A 349 -11.90 -27.11 8.76
C ALA A 349 -12.40 -25.99 7.83
N VAL A 350 -13.70 -26.00 7.56
CA VAL A 350 -14.43 -24.92 6.89
C VAL A 350 -15.41 -24.30 7.87
N LYS A 351 -15.37 -22.97 7.99
CA LYS A 351 -16.25 -22.20 8.85
C LYS A 351 -17.59 -21.94 8.15
N VAL A 352 -18.69 -22.28 8.80
CA VAL A 352 -20.07 -22.02 8.34
C VAL A 352 -20.67 -20.97 9.26
N TYR A 353 -20.97 -19.80 8.70
CA TYR A 353 -21.51 -18.66 9.45
C TYR A 353 -23.03 -18.67 9.42
N GLY A 354 -23.65 -19.02 10.55
CA GLY A 354 -25.09 -19.14 10.70
C GLY A 354 -25.63 -20.48 10.21
N THR A 355 -26.36 -21.17 11.09
CA THR A 355 -27.05 -22.45 10.83
C THR A 355 -28.52 -22.38 11.26
N ASP A 356 -29.04 -21.19 11.44
CA ASP A 356 -30.36 -20.87 11.97
C ASP A 356 -31.14 -19.89 11.07
N TYR A 357 -30.66 -19.67 9.84
CA TYR A 357 -31.38 -18.88 8.83
C TYR A 357 -32.72 -19.54 8.48
N PRO A 358 -33.73 -18.76 8.03
CA PRO A 358 -34.98 -19.30 7.51
C PRO A 358 -34.80 -19.92 6.11
N THR A 359 -33.92 -20.91 6.01
CA THR A 359 -33.53 -21.68 4.81
C THR A 359 -33.80 -23.16 5.03
N GLN A 360 -33.78 -23.96 3.97
CA GLN A 360 -34.16 -25.38 4.09
C GLN A 360 -33.27 -26.16 5.06
N ASP A 361 -31.98 -25.85 5.10
CA ASP A 361 -30.98 -26.52 5.95
C ASP A 361 -30.39 -25.62 7.04
N GLY A 362 -31.00 -24.45 7.27
CA GLY A 362 -30.56 -23.45 8.24
C GLY A 362 -29.34 -22.62 7.80
N THR A 363 -28.64 -23.00 6.73
CA THR A 363 -27.48 -22.25 6.23
C THR A 363 -27.87 -21.29 5.11
N ALA A 364 -27.06 -20.25 4.89
CA ALA A 364 -27.36 -19.23 3.89
C ALA A 364 -27.39 -19.83 2.46
N GLU A 365 -28.31 -19.35 1.63
CA GLU A 365 -28.45 -19.77 0.23
C GLU A 365 -27.98 -18.69 -0.75
N ARG A 366 -27.26 -19.08 -1.80
CA ARG A 366 -26.65 -18.20 -2.81
C ARG A 366 -26.84 -18.76 -4.22
N ASP A 367 -26.80 -17.87 -5.20
CA ASP A 367 -26.72 -18.22 -6.62
C ASP A 367 -25.26 -18.23 -7.08
N TYR A 368 -24.72 -19.42 -7.28
CA TYR A 368 -23.33 -19.59 -7.70
C TYR A 368 -23.22 -19.65 -9.22
N ILE A 369 -22.39 -18.79 -9.79
CA ILE A 369 -22.14 -18.68 -11.23
C ILE A 369 -20.65 -18.94 -11.53
N HIS A 370 -20.38 -19.74 -12.56
CA HIS A 370 -19.02 -19.98 -13.01
C HIS A 370 -18.42 -18.72 -13.66
N VAL A 371 -17.18 -18.38 -13.31
CA VAL A 371 -16.49 -17.17 -13.79
C VAL A 371 -16.39 -17.11 -15.32
N TRP A 372 -16.25 -18.26 -15.98
CA TRP A 372 -16.21 -18.32 -17.46
C TRP A 372 -17.54 -17.94 -18.11
N ASP A 373 -18.66 -18.34 -17.50
CA ASP A 373 -20.00 -17.95 -17.95
C ASP A 373 -20.26 -16.48 -17.64
N LEU A 374 -19.75 -15.98 -16.51
CA LEU A 374 -19.83 -14.57 -16.16
C LEU A 374 -19.15 -13.69 -17.21
N VAL A 375 -17.89 -13.97 -17.58
CA VAL A 375 -17.17 -13.18 -18.59
C VAL A 375 -17.71 -13.41 -20.01
N ASP A 376 -18.42 -14.51 -20.25
CA ASP A 376 -19.22 -14.67 -21.47
C ASP A 376 -20.35 -13.64 -21.56
N ALA A 377 -21.09 -13.44 -20.46
CA ALA A 377 -22.13 -12.41 -20.40
C ALA A 377 -21.56 -11.00 -20.62
N HIS A 378 -20.35 -10.73 -20.11
CA HIS A 378 -19.65 -9.46 -20.35
C HIS A 378 -19.33 -9.24 -21.83
N LEU A 379 -18.78 -10.25 -22.51
CA LEU A 379 -18.47 -10.15 -23.92
C LEU A 379 -19.75 -9.93 -24.75
N ARG A 380 -20.85 -10.61 -24.39
CA ARG A 380 -22.15 -10.39 -25.03
C ARG A 380 -22.73 -9.01 -24.73
N ALA A 381 -22.53 -8.50 -23.52
CA ALA A 381 -22.93 -7.15 -23.15
C ALA A 381 -22.18 -6.10 -23.99
N LEU A 382 -20.87 -6.28 -24.20
CA LEU A 382 -20.09 -5.44 -25.13
C LEU A 382 -20.62 -5.53 -26.56
N GLN A 383 -20.88 -6.74 -27.06
CA GLN A 383 -21.40 -6.94 -28.41
C GLN A 383 -22.80 -6.33 -28.58
N HIS A 384 -23.62 -6.36 -27.53
CA HIS A 384 -24.91 -5.70 -27.51
C HIS A 384 -24.74 -4.18 -27.50
N SER A 385 -23.97 -3.62 -26.57
CA SER A 385 -23.77 -2.18 -26.43
C SER A 385 -23.17 -1.55 -27.69
N SER A 386 -22.22 -2.23 -28.34
CA SER A 386 -21.63 -1.76 -29.61
C SER A 386 -22.66 -1.60 -30.75
N LYS A 387 -23.78 -2.33 -30.70
CA LYS A 387 -24.84 -2.31 -31.72
C LYS A 387 -26.03 -1.45 -31.33
N SER A 388 -26.28 -1.28 -30.03
CA SER A 388 -27.50 -0.67 -29.50
C SER A 388 -27.28 0.66 -28.78
N CYS A 389 -26.04 1.13 -28.61
CA CYS A 389 -25.75 2.42 -27.98
C CYS A 389 -26.46 3.58 -28.70
N GLY A 390 -27.45 4.16 -28.02
CA GLY A 390 -28.37 5.19 -28.52
C GLY A 390 -29.37 5.56 -27.42
N PRO A 391 -30.23 6.58 -27.61
CA PRO A 391 -31.05 7.16 -26.54
C PRO A 391 -31.91 6.15 -25.77
N GLU A 392 -32.41 5.10 -26.43
CA GLU A 392 -33.28 4.08 -25.82
C GLU A 392 -32.52 2.97 -25.08
N ASN A 393 -31.23 2.80 -25.34
CA ASN A 393 -30.42 1.69 -24.79
C ASN A 393 -29.11 2.17 -24.16
N GLN A 394 -29.07 3.44 -23.80
CA GLN A 394 -27.91 4.13 -23.26
C GLN A 394 -27.42 3.54 -21.93
N SER A 395 -28.36 3.08 -21.09
CA SER A 395 -28.07 2.42 -19.83
C SER A 395 -28.70 1.04 -19.82
N GLN A 396 -27.88 -0.01 -19.72
CA GLN A 396 -28.34 -1.39 -19.61
C GLN A 396 -27.94 -1.95 -18.25
N ILE A 397 -28.85 -2.68 -17.61
CA ILE A 397 -28.63 -3.32 -16.31
C ILE A 397 -29.02 -4.79 -16.46
N PHE A 398 -28.13 -5.69 -16.04
CA PHE A 398 -28.35 -7.13 -16.08
C PHE A 398 -27.90 -7.81 -14.79
N ASN A 399 -28.75 -8.67 -14.23
CA ASN A 399 -28.37 -9.61 -13.19
C ASN A 399 -27.69 -10.84 -13.81
N LEU A 400 -26.53 -11.21 -13.27
CA LEU A 400 -25.75 -12.36 -13.73
C LEU A 400 -25.68 -13.43 -12.64
N GLY A 401 -26.47 -14.48 -12.83
CA GLY A 401 -26.54 -15.68 -12.00
C GLY A 401 -27.18 -16.84 -12.78
N LEU A 402 -27.15 -18.05 -12.23
CA LEU A 402 -27.78 -19.21 -12.86
C LEU A 402 -29.28 -19.28 -12.59
N GLY A 403 -29.75 -18.58 -11.57
CA GLY A 403 -31.12 -18.61 -11.06
C GLY A 403 -31.45 -19.83 -10.23
N LYS A 404 -30.43 -20.40 -9.59
CA LYS A 404 -30.55 -21.54 -8.68
C LYS A 404 -30.12 -21.12 -7.29
N SER A 405 -30.94 -21.43 -6.28
CA SER A 405 -30.59 -21.24 -4.88
C SER A 405 -29.82 -22.45 -4.37
N VAL A 406 -28.60 -22.25 -3.87
CA VAL A 406 -27.72 -23.32 -3.35
C VAL A 406 -27.25 -22.96 -1.95
N SER A 407 -27.46 -23.86 -0.99
CA SER A 407 -27.05 -23.66 0.40
C SER A 407 -25.54 -23.85 0.61
N VAL A 408 -25.03 -23.38 1.75
CA VAL A 408 -23.63 -23.62 2.16
C VAL A 408 -23.35 -25.11 2.30
N LEU A 409 -24.28 -25.90 2.86
CA LEU A 409 -24.08 -27.35 3.01
C LEU A 409 -24.10 -28.08 1.67
N ALA A 410 -24.94 -27.66 0.71
CA ALA A 410 -24.92 -28.22 -0.64
C ALA A 410 -23.57 -27.96 -1.35
N MET A 411 -23.01 -26.76 -1.17
CA MET A 411 -21.67 -26.42 -1.67
C MET A 411 -20.55 -27.25 -0.99
N ILE A 412 -20.66 -27.50 0.32
CA ILE A 412 -19.74 -28.40 1.05
C ILE A 412 -19.84 -29.83 0.52
N ALA A 413 -21.05 -30.33 0.26
CA ALA A 413 -21.26 -31.67 -0.29
C ALA A 413 -20.62 -31.82 -1.68
N ALA A 414 -20.81 -30.83 -2.56
CA ALA A 414 -20.16 -30.81 -3.87
C ALA A 414 -18.63 -30.76 -3.76
N ALA A 415 -18.07 -29.98 -2.84
CA ALA A 415 -16.63 -29.93 -2.60
C ALA A 415 -16.06 -31.27 -2.08
N ARG A 416 -16.80 -31.98 -1.23
CA ARG A 416 -16.41 -33.32 -0.74
C ARG A 416 -16.44 -34.38 -1.84
N ALA A 417 -17.29 -34.21 -2.85
CA ALA A 417 -17.37 -35.11 -3.99
C ALA A 417 -16.22 -34.92 -5.01
N LEU A 418 -15.36 -33.91 -4.83
CA LEU A 418 -14.26 -33.66 -5.75
C LEU A 418 -13.21 -34.79 -5.73
N PRO A 419 -12.60 -35.13 -6.89
CA PRO A 419 -11.58 -36.15 -6.97
C PRO A 419 -10.37 -35.84 -6.08
N GLY A 420 -10.01 -36.78 -5.20
CA GLY A 420 -8.87 -36.65 -4.30
C GLY A 420 -9.08 -35.67 -3.14
N ALA A 421 -10.34 -35.31 -2.83
CA ALA A 421 -10.69 -34.48 -1.69
C ALA A 421 -10.16 -35.04 -0.36
N LYS A 422 -9.47 -34.21 0.40
CA LYS A 422 -9.09 -34.51 1.78
C LYS A 422 -10.29 -34.31 2.71
N SER A 423 -10.31 -35.07 3.81
CA SER A 423 -11.32 -34.90 4.85
C SER A 423 -11.09 -33.60 5.60
N PHE A 424 -12.17 -32.85 5.84
CA PHE A 424 -12.14 -31.62 6.65
C PHE A 424 -13.40 -31.52 7.52
N ALA A 425 -13.25 -30.88 8.68
CA ALA A 425 -14.34 -30.61 9.60
C ALA A 425 -15.20 -29.42 9.14
N VAL A 426 -16.45 -29.37 9.60
CA VAL A 426 -17.31 -28.19 9.46
C VAL A 426 -17.41 -27.55 10.84
N GLN A 427 -17.05 -26.27 10.93
CA GLN A 427 -17.13 -25.49 12.15
C GLN A 427 -18.27 -24.48 12.03
N ASN A 428 -19.34 -24.67 12.81
CA ASN A 428 -20.46 -23.74 12.86
C ASN A 428 -20.09 -22.53 13.73
N LEU A 429 -20.34 -21.34 13.21
CA LEU A 429 -20.10 -20.06 13.86
C LEU A 429 -21.38 -19.21 13.83
N PRO A 430 -21.48 -18.17 14.68
CA PRO A 430 -22.57 -17.20 14.59
C PRO A 430 -22.68 -16.59 13.20
N ARG A 431 -23.87 -16.05 12.89
CA ARG A 431 -24.11 -15.33 11.63
C ARG A 431 -23.12 -14.20 11.45
N ARG A 432 -22.71 -13.97 10.21
CA ARG A 432 -21.82 -12.88 9.85
C ARG A 432 -22.63 -11.62 9.58
N PRO A 433 -22.26 -10.46 10.16
CA PRO A 433 -22.95 -9.21 9.89
C PRO A 433 -23.00 -8.90 8.39
N GLY A 434 -24.18 -8.53 7.90
CA GLY A 434 -24.41 -8.17 6.50
C GLY A 434 -24.70 -9.35 5.55
N ASP A 435 -24.66 -10.60 6.00
CA ASP A 435 -25.01 -11.75 5.15
C ASP A 435 -26.53 -11.96 5.05
N PRO A 436 -27.14 -11.86 3.85
CA PRO A 436 -28.56 -12.16 3.66
C PRO A 436 -28.83 -13.67 3.83
N PRO A 437 -30.03 -14.07 4.29
CA PRO A 437 -30.41 -15.48 4.36
C PRO A 437 -30.39 -16.17 2.98
N ARG A 438 -31.00 -15.53 1.98
CA ARG A 438 -31.10 -16.06 0.61
C ARG A 438 -30.93 -14.95 -0.40
N ILE A 439 -30.23 -15.23 -1.50
CA ILE A 439 -30.06 -14.29 -2.61
C ILE A 439 -29.79 -15.05 -3.92
N TRP A 440 -30.76 -15.01 -4.86
CA TRP A 440 -30.63 -15.57 -6.21
C TRP A 440 -31.45 -14.77 -7.23
N THR A 441 -31.10 -14.85 -8.51
CA THR A 441 -31.73 -14.04 -9.57
C THR A 441 -32.62 -14.86 -10.51
N ALA A 442 -33.50 -14.22 -11.27
CA ALA A 442 -34.17 -14.86 -12.40
C ALA A 442 -33.25 -14.93 -13.64
N ALA A 443 -32.28 -14.00 -13.76
CA ALA A 443 -31.41 -13.80 -14.92
C ALA A 443 -32.13 -13.75 -16.29
N THR A 444 -33.44 -13.49 -16.31
CA THR A 444 -34.26 -13.55 -17.53
C THR A 444 -33.80 -12.53 -18.56
N LYS A 445 -33.55 -11.29 -18.13
CA LYS A 445 -33.14 -10.19 -19.01
C LYS A 445 -31.79 -10.46 -19.69
N ALA A 446 -30.81 -10.97 -18.95
CA ALA A 446 -29.52 -11.35 -19.53
C ALA A 446 -29.68 -12.45 -20.61
N ARG A 447 -30.52 -13.45 -20.35
CA ARG A 447 -30.77 -14.55 -21.30
C ARG A 447 -31.51 -14.10 -22.56
N SER A 448 -32.55 -13.28 -22.42
CA SER A 448 -33.35 -12.82 -23.56
C SER A 448 -32.67 -11.72 -24.37
N THR A 449 -32.08 -10.72 -23.71
CA THR A 449 -31.49 -9.55 -24.38
C THR A 449 -30.09 -9.83 -24.94
N LEU A 450 -29.23 -10.54 -24.18
CA LEU A 450 -27.85 -10.82 -24.60
C LEU A 450 -27.71 -12.17 -25.32
N GLY A 451 -28.79 -12.97 -25.36
CA GLY A 451 -28.74 -14.35 -25.82
C GLY A 451 -27.81 -15.24 -24.96
N TRP A 452 -27.53 -14.83 -23.72
CA TRP A 452 -26.55 -15.48 -22.85
C TRP A 452 -27.04 -16.85 -22.38
N LYS A 453 -26.20 -17.87 -22.56
CA LYS A 453 -26.48 -19.26 -22.21
C LYS A 453 -25.31 -19.83 -21.40
N PRO A 454 -25.42 -19.93 -20.06
CA PRO A 454 -24.34 -20.44 -19.24
C PRO A 454 -24.07 -21.93 -19.53
N ALA A 455 -22.80 -22.27 -19.73
CA ALA A 455 -22.34 -23.62 -20.02
C ALA A 455 -22.10 -24.44 -18.73
N PHE A 456 -21.72 -23.80 -17.63
CA PHE A 456 -21.36 -24.45 -16.37
C PHE A 456 -22.51 -24.35 -15.36
N GLN A 457 -23.46 -25.28 -15.49
CA GLN A 457 -24.61 -25.35 -14.58
C GLN A 457 -24.45 -26.36 -13.45
N ASP A 458 -23.42 -27.21 -13.51
CA ASP A 458 -23.08 -28.19 -12.49
C ASP A 458 -22.07 -27.59 -11.50
N LEU A 459 -22.41 -27.69 -10.21
CA LEU A 459 -21.64 -27.12 -9.11
C LEU A 459 -20.28 -27.81 -8.93
N THR A 460 -20.25 -29.13 -9.08
CA THR A 460 -19.05 -29.95 -8.90
C THR A 460 -18.09 -29.76 -10.06
N ALA A 461 -18.59 -29.71 -11.30
CA ALA A 461 -17.80 -29.42 -12.49
C ALA A 461 -17.12 -28.04 -12.41
N SER A 462 -17.86 -27.04 -11.90
CA SER A 462 -17.34 -25.70 -11.68
C SER A 462 -16.29 -25.63 -10.56
N LEU A 463 -16.45 -26.40 -9.49
CA LEU A 463 -15.43 -26.52 -8.44
C LEU A 463 -14.18 -27.25 -8.94
N LEU A 464 -14.36 -28.22 -9.84
CA LEU A 464 -13.27 -29.00 -10.42
C LEU A 464 -12.31 -28.12 -11.23
N THR A 465 -12.82 -27.18 -12.04
CA THR A 465 -11.96 -26.24 -12.79
C THR A 465 -11.07 -25.43 -11.85
N SER A 466 -11.60 -24.94 -10.72
CA SER A 466 -10.80 -24.25 -9.71
C SER A 466 -9.76 -25.17 -9.05
N LEU A 467 -10.13 -26.41 -8.73
CA LEU A 467 -9.24 -27.38 -8.10
C LEU A 467 -8.06 -27.73 -9.01
N GLU A 468 -8.34 -27.97 -10.30
CA GLU A 468 -7.33 -28.26 -11.32
C GLU A 468 -6.41 -27.06 -11.54
N PHE A 469 -6.97 -25.86 -11.67
CA PHE A 469 -6.19 -24.63 -11.74
C PHE A 469 -5.23 -24.51 -10.54
N ARG A 470 -5.73 -24.69 -9.31
CA ARG A 470 -4.89 -24.59 -8.11
C ARG A 470 -3.81 -25.67 -8.03
N ARG A 471 -4.12 -26.91 -8.42
CA ARG A 471 -3.14 -28.01 -8.48
C ARG A 471 -2.01 -27.71 -9.46
N LYS A 472 -2.36 -27.26 -10.67
CA LYS A 472 -1.38 -26.89 -11.72
C LYS A 472 -0.48 -25.72 -11.29
N ASN A 473 -1.03 -24.82 -10.46
CA ASN A 473 -0.39 -23.57 -10.07
C ASN A 473 0.06 -23.55 -8.60
N LEU A 474 0.29 -24.72 -8.00
CA LEU A 474 0.73 -24.85 -6.59
C LEU A 474 1.97 -24.01 -6.26
N ALA A 475 2.89 -23.87 -7.22
CA ALA A 475 4.10 -23.07 -7.08
C ALA A 475 3.84 -21.58 -6.83
N PHE A 476 2.71 -21.02 -7.29
CA PHE A 476 2.33 -19.65 -6.98
C PHE A 476 1.84 -19.45 -5.54
N PHE A 477 1.58 -20.54 -4.81
CA PHE A 477 1.18 -20.54 -3.40
C PHE A 477 2.29 -20.99 -2.44
N ALA A 478 3.41 -21.52 -2.96
CA ALA A 478 4.52 -22.01 -2.13
C ALA A 478 5.46 -20.85 -1.76
N SER A 479 5.52 -20.51 -0.47
CA SER A 479 6.62 -19.73 0.10
C SER A 479 7.91 -20.58 0.12
N PRO A 480 9.15 -20.00 0.06
CA PRO A 480 10.42 -20.75 0.04
C PRO A 480 10.76 -21.56 1.31
N ALA A 481 9.79 -21.82 2.19
CA ALA A 481 9.98 -22.59 3.40
C ALA A 481 9.13 -23.86 3.38
N SER A 482 9.60 -24.91 2.70
CA SER A 482 9.07 -26.26 2.92
C SER A 482 10.15 -27.34 2.88
N ALA A 483 10.74 -27.62 4.04
CA ALA A 483 11.34 -28.92 4.32
C ALA A 483 11.34 -29.17 5.83
N LYS A 484 10.23 -29.72 6.34
CA LYS A 484 10.21 -30.77 7.38
C LYS A 484 8.76 -31.18 7.64
N LYS A 485 8.40 -32.38 7.19
CA LYS A 485 7.15 -33.07 7.56
C LYS A 485 7.28 -33.62 8.98
N PRO A 486 6.24 -33.52 9.83
CA PRO A 486 6.04 -34.46 10.92
C PRO A 486 4.93 -35.46 10.58
N THR A 487 5.22 -36.73 10.82
CA THR A 487 4.31 -37.89 10.78
C THR A 487 3.36 -37.88 12.00
N PRO A 488 2.24 -38.64 11.96
CA PRO A 488 1.04 -38.35 12.74
C PRO A 488 1.00 -39.04 14.10
N ILE A 489 0.53 -38.34 15.15
CA ILE A 489 0.05 -38.97 16.39
C ILE A 489 -1.30 -38.37 16.80
N ALA A 490 -2.25 -39.30 17.00
CA ALA A 490 -3.60 -39.28 17.57
C ALA A 490 -4.21 -37.97 18.11
N ALA A 491 -5.43 -37.70 17.64
CA ALA A 491 -6.30 -36.54 17.87
C ALA A 491 -6.82 -36.32 19.31
N GLY A 492 -6.36 -37.07 20.32
CA GLY A 492 -6.59 -36.75 21.73
C GLY A 492 -5.59 -35.73 22.29
N ALA A 493 -4.41 -35.64 21.66
CA ALA A 493 -3.32 -34.80 22.13
C ALA A 493 -3.47 -33.33 21.74
N ALA A 494 -4.27 -32.97 20.72
CA ALA A 494 -4.28 -31.62 20.16
C ALA A 494 -4.97 -30.58 21.07
N GLN A 495 -6.05 -30.92 21.77
CA GLN A 495 -6.70 -30.00 22.72
C GLN A 495 -5.87 -29.84 24.01
N GLN A 496 -5.31 -30.94 24.51
CA GLN A 496 -4.33 -30.89 25.60
C GLN A 496 -3.04 -30.19 25.17
N GLN A 497 -2.58 -30.33 23.93
CA GLN A 497 -1.40 -29.63 23.39
C GLN A 497 -1.69 -28.16 23.09
N GLN A 498 -2.92 -27.76 22.81
CA GLN A 498 -3.24 -26.35 22.58
C GLN A 498 -3.45 -25.61 23.91
N GLN A 499 -4.05 -26.27 24.92
CA GLN A 499 -4.02 -25.80 26.29
C GLN A 499 -2.63 -25.89 26.91
N GLN A 500 -1.84 -26.94 26.65
CA GLN A 500 -0.43 -27.02 27.07
C GLN A 500 0.45 -26.07 26.28
N LYS A 501 0.16 -25.74 25.02
CA LYS A 501 0.90 -24.70 24.26
C LYS A 501 0.52 -23.31 24.71
N GLN A 502 -0.74 -23.05 25.07
CA GLN A 502 -1.14 -21.78 25.69
C GLN A 502 -0.60 -21.68 27.11
N GLN A 503 -0.61 -22.76 27.89
CA GLN A 503 0.04 -22.81 29.21
C GLN A 503 1.56 -22.80 29.10
N GLN A 504 2.18 -23.39 28.08
CA GLN A 504 3.63 -23.32 27.82
C GLN A 504 4.01 -21.96 27.24
N GLN A 505 3.15 -21.29 26.47
CA GLN A 505 3.38 -19.91 26.03
C GLN A 505 3.18 -18.92 27.17
N GLN A 506 2.18 -19.14 28.04
CA GLN A 506 2.03 -18.37 29.27
C GLN A 506 3.13 -18.67 30.28
N GLN A 507 3.57 -19.92 30.41
CA GLN A 507 4.73 -20.30 31.23
C GLN A 507 6.04 -19.85 30.59
N GLN A 508 6.19 -19.80 29.27
CA GLN A 508 7.34 -19.19 28.60
C GLN A 508 7.32 -17.68 28.74
N GLN A 509 6.16 -17.02 28.66
CA GLN A 509 6.05 -15.58 28.95
C GLN A 509 6.33 -15.29 30.42
N GLN A 510 5.82 -16.10 31.34
CA GLN A 510 6.13 -15.97 32.78
C GLN A 510 7.57 -16.34 33.09
N GLN A 511 8.15 -17.36 32.45
CA GLN A 511 9.57 -17.71 32.59
C GLN A 511 10.46 -16.70 31.90
N GLN A 512 10.07 -16.07 30.80
CA GLN A 512 10.82 -14.98 30.17
C GLN A 512 10.71 -13.70 31.00
N GLN A 513 9.55 -13.40 31.61
CA GLN A 513 9.39 -12.33 32.59
C GLN A 513 10.19 -12.59 33.87
N GLN A 514 10.17 -13.82 34.39
CA GLN A 514 10.96 -14.23 35.57
C GLN A 514 12.45 -14.32 35.25
N HIS A 515 12.85 -14.74 34.05
CA HIS A 515 14.24 -14.78 33.59
C HIS A 515 14.77 -13.37 33.33
N ALA A 516 13.96 -12.46 32.79
CA ALA A 516 14.28 -11.03 32.71
C ALA A 516 14.38 -10.39 34.12
N GLN A 517 13.52 -10.79 35.06
CA GLN A 517 13.61 -10.35 36.46
C GLN A 517 14.81 -10.97 37.21
N GLN A 518 15.22 -12.19 36.88
CA GLN A 518 16.36 -12.90 37.49
C GLN A 518 17.72 -12.49 36.89
N LEU A 519 17.79 -12.21 35.58
CA LEU A 519 19.01 -11.77 34.90
C LEU A 519 19.39 -10.32 35.25
N TYR A 520 18.40 -9.45 35.53
CA TYR A 520 18.62 -8.01 35.68
C TYR A 520 18.14 -7.39 37.00
N GLY A 521 17.58 -8.20 37.91
CA GLY A 521 17.01 -7.73 39.19
C GLY A 521 15.71 -6.93 39.00
N ALA A 522 14.96 -6.71 40.09
CA ALA A 522 13.79 -5.84 40.05
C ALA A 522 14.19 -4.44 39.54
N PRO A 523 13.42 -3.81 38.63
CA PRO A 523 13.74 -2.46 38.18
C PRO A 523 13.82 -1.55 39.40
N LYS A 524 14.98 -0.90 39.63
CA LYS A 524 15.17 0.03 40.75
C LYS A 524 14.17 1.21 40.73
N TRP A 525 13.47 1.40 39.62
CA TRP A 525 12.61 2.55 39.33
C TRP A 525 11.22 2.06 38.87
N HIS A 526 10.23 2.04 39.76
CA HIS A 526 8.91 1.47 39.47
C HIS A 526 7.80 2.54 39.38
N PRO A 527 7.34 2.93 38.18
CA PRO A 527 6.45 4.07 37.98
C PRO A 527 4.99 3.84 38.42
N SER A 528 4.53 2.58 38.49
CA SER A 528 3.13 2.28 38.89
C SER A 528 2.79 2.60 40.35
N LYS A 529 3.79 2.71 41.23
CA LYS A 529 3.60 3.04 42.65
C LYS A 529 3.39 4.53 42.90
N ILE A 530 3.45 5.35 41.83
CA ILE A 530 3.32 6.79 41.88
C ILE A 530 1.96 7.14 41.24
N PRO A 531 0.94 7.57 42.02
CA PRO A 531 -0.31 8.14 41.50
C PRO A 531 -0.05 9.36 40.61
N ASN A 532 -1.07 10.11 40.18
CA ASN A 532 -0.84 11.39 39.47
C ASN A 532 0.14 12.27 40.25
N ALA A 533 1.38 12.33 39.76
CA ALA A 533 2.53 12.76 40.54
C ALA A 533 2.83 14.24 40.30
N SER A 534 3.20 14.96 41.35
CA SER A 534 3.72 16.34 41.22
C SER A 534 5.16 16.32 40.68
N PHE A 535 5.67 17.48 40.28
CA PHE A 535 7.05 17.62 39.79
C PHE A 535 8.13 17.17 40.79
N ASP A 536 7.79 17.09 42.08
CA ASP A 536 8.69 16.64 43.15
C ASP A 536 8.77 15.11 43.26
N SER A 537 8.02 14.40 42.41
CA SER A 537 8.01 12.93 42.38
C SER A 537 9.28 12.43 41.68
N ASP A 538 10.30 12.08 42.46
CA ASP A 538 11.57 11.51 41.99
C ASP A 538 11.48 9.96 41.95
N PRO A 539 11.89 9.29 40.86
CA PRO A 539 12.46 9.85 39.62
C PRO A 539 11.42 10.09 38.52
N TRP A 540 10.13 9.90 38.81
CA TRP A 540 9.07 9.93 37.82
C TRP A 540 7.95 10.89 38.15
N VAL A 541 7.58 11.69 37.16
CA VAL A 541 6.29 12.37 37.09
C VAL A 541 5.38 11.57 36.16
N VAL A 542 4.29 11.04 36.71
CA VAL A 542 3.29 10.26 35.95
C VAL A 542 1.98 11.03 35.94
N ASN A 543 1.49 11.36 34.74
CA ASN A 543 0.15 11.93 34.54
C ASN A 543 -0.71 10.86 33.88
N ARG A 544 -1.68 10.34 34.62
CA ARG A 544 -2.62 9.30 34.18
C ARG A 544 -3.87 9.94 33.60
N PHE A 545 -4.11 9.65 32.33
CA PHE A 545 -5.28 10.08 31.58
C PHE A 545 -5.97 8.91 30.87
N SER A 546 -5.31 7.75 30.77
CA SER A 546 -5.81 6.57 30.07
C SER A 546 -7.01 5.96 30.78
N ARG A 547 -7.96 5.48 29.96
CA ARG A 547 -9.11 4.74 30.43
C ARG A 547 -8.79 3.23 30.45
N PRO A 548 -9.28 2.46 31.43
CA PRO A 548 -8.99 1.03 31.53
C PRO A 548 -9.45 0.20 30.33
N ASP A 549 -10.43 0.69 29.56
CA ASP A 549 -11.11 0.02 28.45
C ASP A 549 -10.57 0.39 27.05
N ALA A 550 -9.60 1.30 26.95
CA ALA A 550 -9.01 1.68 25.67
C ALA A 550 -8.22 0.51 25.05
N SER A 551 -8.28 0.34 23.73
CA SER A 551 -7.45 -0.61 22.98
C SER A 551 -7.18 -0.08 21.56
N PRO A 552 -5.91 0.06 21.13
CA PRO A 552 -4.70 -0.14 21.94
C PRO A 552 -4.53 0.96 23.01
N ARG A 553 -3.89 0.63 24.12
CA ARG A 553 -3.56 1.59 25.19
C ARG A 553 -2.28 2.33 24.83
N MET A 554 -2.44 3.60 24.48
CA MET A 554 -1.34 4.48 24.10
C MET A 554 -0.78 5.22 25.31
N CYS A 555 0.54 5.24 25.42
CA CYS A 555 1.25 6.01 26.42
C CYS A 555 2.26 6.95 25.74
N MET A 556 2.68 7.98 26.47
CA MET A 556 3.68 8.93 26.04
C MET A 556 4.82 8.95 27.04
N GLN A 557 6.02 9.14 26.52
CA GLN A 557 7.22 9.27 27.34
C GLN A 557 8.02 10.49 26.93
N CYS A 558 8.30 11.35 27.91
CA CYS A 558 9.19 12.48 27.75
C CYS A 558 10.44 12.32 28.62
N ILE A 559 11.63 12.62 28.08
CA ILE A 559 12.84 12.79 28.92
C ILE A 559 12.91 14.23 29.36
N MET A 560 12.73 14.45 30.67
CA MET A 560 13.03 15.73 31.30
C MET A 560 14.40 15.64 31.98
N ILE A 561 15.42 16.10 31.27
CA ILE A 561 16.73 16.47 31.85
C ILE A 561 16.48 17.57 32.91
N PRO A 562 17.33 17.73 33.96
CA PRO A 562 17.08 18.60 35.12
C PRO A 562 16.61 20.03 34.85
N GLY A 563 16.72 20.55 33.62
CA GLY A 563 16.27 21.88 33.20
C GLY A 563 14.89 22.32 33.70
N ILE A 564 13.89 21.44 33.81
CA ILE A 564 12.57 21.84 34.33
C ILE A 564 12.59 22.04 35.86
N LEU A 565 13.31 21.19 36.59
CA LEU A 565 13.55 21.30 38.03
C LEU A 565 14.54 22.42 38.37
N THR A 566 15.54 22.68 37.51
CA THR A 566 16.56 23.71 37.66
C THR A 566 16.16 25.07 37.06
N GLY A 567 14.86 25.29 36.75
CA GLY A 567 14.32 26.63 36.46
C GLY A 567 14.35 27.10 34.99
N SER A 568 14.55 26.22 34.02
CA SER A 568 14.50 26.57 32.60
C SER A 568 13.06 26.77 32.13
N ALA A 569 12.59 28.02 32.21
CA ALA A 569 11.20 28.41 31.92
C ALA A 569 10.70 27.94 30.55
N TYR A 570 11.58 27.83 29.54
CA TYR A 570 11.18 27.44 28.19
C TYR A 570 10.78 25.96 28.06
N LEU A 571 11.30 25.04 28.88
CA LEU A 571 10.90 23.62 28.79
C LEU A 571 9.52 23.36 29.44
N ARG A 572 9.07 24.26 30.34
CA ARG A 572 7.76 24.14 31.01
C ARG A 572 6.61 24.27 30.03
N SER A 573 6.70 25.20 29.07
CA SER A 573 5.68 25.39 28.04
C SER A 573 5.52 24.14 27.17
N THR A 574 6.64 23.51 26.80
CA THR A 574 6.59 22.22 26.09
C THR A 574 5.90 21.16 26.93
N PHE A 575 6.28 21.00 28.21
CA PHE A 575 5.64 20.03 29.08
C PHE A 575 4.12 20.25 29.22
N VAL A 576 3.67 21.52 29.32
CA VAL A 576 2.24 21.86 29.38
C VAL A 576 1.52 21.42 28.09
N LEU A 577 2.10 21.70 26.93
CA LEU A 577 1.55 21.25 25.64
C LEU A 577 1.47 19.72 25.56
N GLN A 578 2.53 19.01 25.98
CA GLN A 578 2.58 17.55 25.97
C GLN A 578 1.57 16.92 26.92
N ARG A 579 1.43 17.49 28.13
CA ARG A 579 0.43 17.06 29.14
C ARG A 579 -0.98 17.31 28.65
N GLU A 580 -1.26 18.47 28.04
CA GLU A 580 -2.58 18.79 27.51
C GLU A 580 -2.95 17.88 26.33
N TYR A 581 -1.99 17.59 25.44
CA TYR A 581 -2.19 16.63 24.37
C TYR A 581 -2.51 15.23 24.91
N ALA A 582 -1.71 14.75 25.87
CA ALA A 582 -1.93 13.46 26.52
C ALA A 582 -3.32 13.41 27.19
N ARG A 583 -3.75 14.50 27.85
CA ARG A 583 -5.07 14.61 28.45
C ARG A 583 -6.20 14.56 27.42
N ARG A 584 -6.08 15.26 26.29
CA ARG A 584 -7.11 15.30 25.23
C ARG A 584 -7.38 13.93 24.62
N HIS A 585 -6.35 13.11 24.49
CA HIS A 585 -6.45 11.79 23.86
C HIS A 585 -6.50 10.63 24.85
N GLY A 586 -6.34 10.89 26.14
CA GLY A 586 -6.37 9.85 27.17
C GLY A 586 -5.11 8.98 27.15
N TYR A 587 -3.93 9.59 27.01
CA TYR A 587 -2.64 8.88 27.04
C TYR A 587 -1.96 9.10 28.37
N ASP A 588 -1.43 8.05 28.99
CA ASP A 588 -0.62 8.24 30.19
C ASP A 588 0.74 8.84 29.81
N LEU A 589 1.11 9.96 30.44
CA LEU A 589 2.37 10.64 30.21
C LEU A 589 3.36 10.32 31.32
N TYR A 590 4.37 9.52 30.97
CA TYR A 590 5.49 9.15 31.83
C TYR A 590 6.65 10.09 31.60
N THR A 591 7.16 10.67 32.68
CA THR A 591 8.25 11.63 32.57
C THR A 591 9.33 11.33 33.58
N LEU A 592 10.54 11.08 33.11
CA LEU A 592 11.69 10.85 33.96
C LEU A 592 12.33 12.21 34.29
N VAL A 593 12.46 12.54 35.59
CA VAL A 593 12.89 13.85 36.08
C VAL A 593 14.21 13.85 36.84
N SER A 594 14.76 12.67 37.15
CA SER A 594 15.99 12.52 37.92
C SER A 594 17.14 12.00 37.07
N ARG A 595 18.38 12.33 37.46
CA ARG A 595 19.57 11.69 36.91
C ARG A 595 19.68 10.31 37.55
N LEU A 596 19.42 9.27 36.76
CA LEU A 596 19.78 7.92 37.18
C LEU A 596 21.30 7.90 37.42
N ASN A 597 21.76 7.19 38.45
CA ASN A 597 23.16 7.06 38.81
C ASN A 597 23.89 6.15 37.80
N GLU A 598 23.86 6.59 36.54
CA GLU A 598 24.26 5.88 35.34
C GLU A 598 25.43 6.62 34.71
N THR A 599 26.33 5.88 34.07
CA THR A 599 27.54 6.43 33.45
C THR A 599 27.27 7.16 32.13
N ARG A 600 26.04 7.10 31.61
CA ARG A 600 25.66 7.62 30.30
C ARG A 600 24.94 8.97 30.37
N PRO A 601 25.02 9.78 29.30
CA PRO A 601 24.30 11.04 29.21
C PRO A 601 22.78 10.88 29.36
N PRO A 602 22.07 11.92 29.81
CA PRO A 602 20.62 11.84 30.06
C PRO A 602 19.74 11.44 28.86
N SER A 603 20.19 11.62 27.61
CA SER A 603 19.43 11.21 26.41
C SER A 603 19.21 9.70 26.34
N TRP A 604 20.16 8.92 26.87
CA TRP A 604 20.08 7.46 26.93
C TRP A 604 19.01 6.95 27.88
N LEU A 605 18.50 7.79 28.78
CA LEU A 605 17.59 7.35 29.82
C LEU A 605 16.25 6.87 29.25
N LYS A 606 15.81 7.31 28.05
CA LYS A 606 14.63 6.76 27.31
C LYS A 606 14.72 5.25 27.23
N VAL A 607 15.88 4.76 26.82
CA VAL A 607 16.11 3.33 26.60
C VAL A 607 15.83 2.54 27.87
N LYS A 608 16.53 2.86 28.97
CA LYS A 608 16.38 2.13 30.25
C LYS A 608 15.00 2.31 30.88
N SER A 609 14.44 3.50 30.75
CA SER A 609 13.14 3.82 31.35
C SER A 609 11.98 3.17 30.59
N THR A 610 12.04 3.07 29.26
CA THR A 610 11.10 2.24 28.47
C THR A 610 11.26 0.76 28.78
N GLN A 611 12.50 0.25 28.88
CA GLN A 611 12.73 -1.14 29.30
C GLN A 611 12.09 -1.43 30.66
N ALA A 612 12.21 -0.51 31.62
CA ALA A 612 11.58 -0.64 32.93
C ALA A 612 10.05 -0.63 32.84
N LEU A 613 9.47 0.22 31.99
CA LEU A 613 8.02 0.26 31.75
C LEU A 613 7.51 -1.06 31.15
N ILE A 614 8.19 -1.60 30.14
CA ILE A 614 7.87 -2.90 29.53
C ILE A 614 7.99 -4.02 30.56
N ALA A 615 9.14 -4.10 31.27
CA ALA A 615 9.40 -5.14 32.25
C ALA A 615 8.46 -5.10 33.47
N SER A 616 7.95 -3.91 33.82
CA SER A 616 7.03 -3.77 34.95
C SER A 616 5.70 -4.49 34.71
N GLY A 617 5.23 -4.57 33.45
CA GLY A 617 3.92 -5.14 33.10
C GLY A 617 2.69 -4.45 33.73
N ILE A 618 2.90 -3.40 34.53
CA ILE A 618 1.84 -2.79 35.37
C ILE A 618 1.29 -1.50 34.76
N THR A 619 1.96 -0.91 33.77
CA THR A 619 1.49 0.31 33.09
C THR A 619 0.20 0.07 32.29
N GLY A 620 0.02 -1.15 31.78
CA GLY A 620 -1.09 -1.49 30.89
C GLY A 620 -1.01 -0.82 29.52
N CYS A 621 0.14 -0.26 29.12
CA CYS A 621 0.36 0.31 27.79
C CYS A 621 0.61 -0.79 26.76
N ASP A 622 0.00 -0.67 25.58
CA ASP A 622 0.35 -1.48 24.40
C ASP A 622 1.47 -0.82 23.58
N TYR A 623 1.49 0.53 23.59
CA TYR A 623 2.51 1.34 22.92
C TYR A 623 2.98 2.50 23.79
N ILE A 624 4.21 2.94 23.58
CA ILE A 624 4.73 4.19 24.13
C ILE A 624 5.35 5.05 23.04
N PHE A 625 4.95 6.31 22.99
CA PHE A 625 5.51 7.29 22.08
C PHE A 625 6.59 8.11 22.79
N TRP A 626 7.83 8.00 22.32
CA TRP A 626 8.94 8.82 22.78
C TRP A 626 8.80 10.24 22.28
N MET A 627 9.16 11.19 23.13
CA MET A 627 9.17 12.59 22.81
C MET A 627 10.27 13.31 23.59
N ASP A 628 10.92 14.27 22.96
CA ASP A 628 11.91 15.11 23.65
C ASP A 628 11.28 16.35 24.28
N GLY A 629 11.97 16.90 25.28
CA GLY A 629 11.54 18.10 26.00
C GLY A 629 11.54 19.37 25.13
N ASP A 630 12.17 19.35 23.97
CA ASP A 630 12.20 20.43 22.96
C ASP A 630 11.32 20.14 21.73
N ALA A 631 10.48 19.10 21.77
CA ALA A 631 9.50 18.81 20.74
C ALA A 631 8.13 19.43 21.06
N VAL A 632 7.61 20.24 20.11
CA VAL A 632 6.36 21.00 20.24
C VAL A 632 5.26 20.35 19.40
N ILE A 633 4.13 20.06 20.03
CA ILE A 633 2.94 19.51 19.36
C ILE A 633 2.14 20.66 18.73
N MET A 634 2.11 20.71 17.41
CA MET A 634 1.47 21.79 16.65
C MET A 634 0.02 21.47 16.27
N ASN A 635 -0.33 20.18 16.13
CA ASN A 635 -1.69 19.72 15.87
C ASN A 635 -2.21 18.85 17.03
N MET A 636 -2.98 19.48 17.94
CA MET A 636 -3.56 18.82 19.10
C MET A 636 -4.66 17.80 18.77
N SER A 637 -5.19 17.78 17.55
CA SER A 637 -6.29 16.89 17.14
C SER A 637 -5.81 15.58 16.55
N PHE A 638 -4.54 15.49 16.17
CA PHE A 638 -3.96 14.24 15.66
C PHE A 638 -3.88 13.20 16.77
N LYS A 639 -3.98 11.92 16.38
CA LYS A 639 -3.98 10.76 17.27
C LYS A 639 -2.76 9.89 17.03
N LEU A 640 -2.06 9.48 18.09
CA LEU A 640 -0.88 8.61 17.95
C LEU A 640 -1.24 7.22 17.41
N GLU A 641 -2.48 6.75 17.55
CA GLU A 641 -2.94 5.51 16.94
C GLU A 641 -2.91 5.59 15.41
N SER A 642 -3.04 6.80 14.83
CA SER A 642 -3.09 6.98 13.37
C SER A 642 -1.77 6.68 12.67
N ILE A 643 -0.66 6.56 13.41
CA ILE A 643 0.64 6.14 12.86
C ILE A 643 0.87 4.64 12.98
N ILE A 644 0.07 3.92 13.77
CA ILE A 644 0.07 2.45 13.77
C ILE A 644 -0.51 2.02 12.42
N GLY A 645 0.30 1.31 11.63
CA GLY A 645 -0.10 0.93 10.28
C GLY A 645 -0.34 2.13 9.35
N TYR A 646 0.36 3.26 9.59
CA TYR A 646 0.38 4.42 8.69
C TYR A 646 0.43 4.03 7.21
N GLN A 647 -0.50 4.58 6.42
CA GLN A 647 -0.72 4.25 4.99
C GLN A 647 -1.03 2.77 4.71
N GLY A 648 -1.72 2.09 5.63
CA GLY A 648 -2.15 0.69 5.46
C GLY A 648 -1.01 -0.32 5.59
N ARG A 649 0.14 0.09 6.14
CA ARG A 649 1.23 -0.82 6.49
C ARG A 649 0.82 -1.72 7.67
N PRO A 650 1.45 -2.90 7.83
CA PRO A 650 1.18 -3.73 8.99
C PRO A 650 1.54 -3.01 10.30
N ASP A 651 0.86 -3.39 11.36
CA ASP A 651 1.25 -3.06 12.73
C ASP A 651 2.61 -3.71 13.02
N THR A 652 3.60 -2.89 13.36
CA THR A 652 4.99 -3.30 13.60
C THR A 652 5.44 -2.92 15.00
N ASP A 653 6.54 -3.50 15.45
CA ASP A 653 7.08 -3.29 16.79
C ASP A 653 7.60 -1.86 17.04
N LEU A 654 8.05 -1.16 15.99
CA LEU A 654 8.65 0.16 16.07
C LEU A 654 8.21 1.05 14.89
N VAL A 655 7.70 2.25 15.16
CA VAL A 655 7.44 3.28 14.15
C VAL A 655 8.42 4.43 14.33
N ILE A 656 9.22 4.70 13.30
CA ILE A 656 10.22 5.77 13.27
C ILE A 656 10.04 6.65 12.04
N SER A 657 10.46 7.91 12.14
CA SER A 657 10.49 8.77 10.97
C SER A 657 11.87 8.80 10.32
N GLY A 658 11.87 8.95 9.01
CA GLY A 658 13.08 9.06 8.22
C GLY A 658 12.71 9.50 6.81
N ASP A 659 13.25 10.63 6.35
CA ASP A 659 13.03 11.19 5.00
C ASP A 659 14.34 11.20 4.19
N THR A 660 15.44 10.73 4.79
CA THR A 660 16.79 10.74 4.21
C THR A 660 17.65 9.58 4.73
N CYS A 661 17.07 8.42 5.07
CA CYS A 661 17.73 7.30 5.78
C CYS A 661 18.34 7.64 7.16
N LEU A 662 18.32 8.90 7.59
CA LEU A 662 18.56 9.26 8.99
C LEU A 662 17.35 8.80 9.82
N VAL A 663 17.47 7.64 10.47
CA VAL A 663 16.58 7.28 11.58
C VAL A 663 16.76 8.33 12.66
N ASN A 664 15.66 8.89 13.14
CA ASN A 664 15.68 9.69 14.36
C ASN A 664 14.67 9.09 15.34
N VAL A 665 15.16 8.61 16.49
CA VAL A 665 14.29 8.03 17.52
C VAL A 665 13.84 9.05 18.57
N ALA A 666 14.29 10.30 18.47
CA ALA A 666 13.91 11.39 19.37
C ALA A 666 12.39 11.46 19.60
N GLN A 667 11.63 11.38 18.50
CA GLN A 667 10.22 11.03 18.47
C GLN A 667 10.01 9.72 17.73
N SER A 668 9.38 8.74 18.37
CA SER A 668 9.17 7.39 17.82
C SER A 668 8.13 6.62 18.61
N LEU A 669 7.45 5.65 18.00
CA LEU A 669 6.45 4.80 18.66
C LEU A 669 7.01 3.40 18.88
N TRP A 670 6.93 2.91 20.12
CA TRP A 670 7.47 1.61 20.52
C TRP A 670 6.36 0.72 21.06
N LYS A 671 6.17 -0.45 20.46
CA LYS A 671 5.21 -1.45 20.91
C LYS A 671 5.78 -2.25 22.08
N PHE A 672 4.94 -2.64 23.03
CA PHE A 672 5.37 -3.42 24.18
C PHE A 672 5.49 -4.90 23.80
N THR A 673 6.63 -5.27 23.21
CA THR A 673 6.92 -6.65 22.81
C THR A 673 8.28 -7.13 23.32
N PRO A 674 8.50 -8.46 23.40
CA PRO A 674 9.81 -9.02 23.74
C PRO A 674 10.91 -8.56 22.77
N PHE A 675 10.56 -8.38 21.50
CA PHE A 675 11.49 -7.87 20.49
C PHE A 675 11.97 -6.46 20.83
N VAL A 676 11.05 -5.54 21.16
CA VAL A 676 11.40 -4.17 21.55
C VAL A 676 12.25 -4.15 22.82
N TYR A 677 11.92 -4.96 23.81
CA TYR A 677 12.73 -5.06 25.03
C TYR A 677 14.18 -5.42 24.73
N GLN A 678 14.40 -6.44 23.89
CA GLN A 678 15.72 -6.89 23.49
C GLN A 678 16.44 -5.84 22.62
N LEU A 679 15.74 -5.21 21.69
CA LEU A 679 16.31 -4.16 20.84
C LEU A 679 16.80 -2.98 21.69
N LEU A 680 16.03 -2.55 22.70
CA LEU A 680 16.45 -1.52 23.64
C LEU A 680 17.66 -1.95 24.47
N GLU A 681 17.77 -3.23 24.80
CA GLU A 681 18.95 -3.75 25.51
C GLU A 681 20.19 -3.71 24.62
N ASP A 682 20.06 -4.15 23.39
CA ASP A 682 21.12 -4.11 22.40
C ASP A 682 21.56 -2.66 22.17
N MET A 683 20.61 -1.73 21.98
CA MET A 683 20.88 -0.30 21.86
C MET A 683 21.70 0.21 23.04
N TRP A 684 21.27 -0.09 24.28
CA TRP A 684 22.03 0.29 25.48
C TRP A 684 23.44 -0.29 25.49
N ASN A 685 23.62 -1.52 25.04
CA ASN A 685 24.92 -2.21 25.07
C ASN A 685 25.83 -1.87 23.88
N MET A 686 25.39 -1.04 22.91
CA MET A 686 26.24 -0.64 21.78
C MET A 686 27.49 0.18 22.17
N GLY A 687 27.61 0.63 23.41
CA GLY A 687 28.70 1.51 23.87
C GLY A 687 28.52 2.95 23.38
N ASP A 688 29.61 3.71 23.34
CA ASP A 688 29.61 5.08 22.84
C ASP A 688 29.77 5.11 21.31
N ILE A 689 28.75 5.64 20.65
CA ILE A 689 28.62 5.76 19.19
C ILE A 689 28.11 7.17 18.84
N ALA A 690 28.40 7.60 17.62
CA ALA A 690 28.00 8.92 17.13
C ALA A 690 26.47 9.09 17.18
N LEU A 691 25.98 10.24 17.68
CA LEU A 691 24.55 10.55 17.86
C LEU A 691 23.78 9.70 18.90
N TRP A 692 24.47 9.15 19.90
CA TRP A 692 23.87 8.55 21.11
C TRP A 692 22.85 7.42 20.80
N GLU A 693 21.64 7.44 21.37
CA GLU A 693 20.61 6.41 21.18
C GLU A 693 20.16 6.28 19.71
N THR A 694 20.14 7.39 18.96
CA THR A 694 19.87 7.37 17.52
C THR A 694 21.00 6.66 16.76
N GLY A 695 22.24 6.94 17.16
CA GLY A 695 23.43 6.24 16.69
C GLY A 695 23.40 4.73 16.95
N ALA A 696 22.84 4.32 18.08
CA ALA A 696 22.68 2.92 18.48
C ALA A 696 21.82 2.15 17.50
N LEU A 697 20.62 2.68 17.25
CA LEU A 697 19.71 2.06 16.33
C LEU A 697 20.26 2.06 14.90
N ASN A 698 20.88 3.14 14.46
CA ASN A 698 21.53 3.21 13.13
C ASN A 698 22.65 2.18 12.97
N SER A 699 23.47 2.00 14.00
CA SER A 699 24.53 0.98 13.98
C SER A 699 23.96 -0.45 13.90
N ILE A 700 22.85 -0.72 14.61
CA ILE A 700 22.17 -2.02 14.59
C ILE A 700 21.50 -2.28 13.23
N ILE A 701 20.85 -1.26 12.65
CA ILE A 701 20.30 -1.29 11.29
C ILE A 701 21.39 -1.53 10.25
N GLY A 702 22.57 -0.93 10.45
CA GLY A 702 23.79 -1.15 9.68
C GLY A 702 24.45 -2.52 9.86
N GLY A 703 23.87 -3.41 10.68
CA GLY A 703 24.29 -4.81 10.80
C GLY A 703 25.23 -5.13 11.96
N CYS A 704 25.49 -4.17 12.84
CA CYS A 704 26.36 -4.39 14.00
C CYS A 704 25.60 -4.91 15.23
N LYS A 705 26.34 -5.59 16.11
CA LYS A 705 25.87 -6.10 17.39
C LYS A 705 26.63 -5.46 18.56
N PRO A 706 26.11 -5.51 19.80
CA PRO A 706 26.74 -4.89 20.97
C PRO A 706 28.19 -5.32 21.22
N GLN A 707 28.53 -6.58 20.91
CA GLN A 707 29.87 -7.14 21.09
C GLN A 707 30.90 -6.68 20.05
N ASP A 708 30.48 -6.00 18.98
CA ASP A 708 31.40 -5.51 17.96
C ASP A 708 32.31 -4.38 18.49
N ASP A 709 33.52 -4.24 17.93
CA ASP A 709 34.44 -3.16 18.30
C ASP A 709 33.94 -1.78 17.84
N GLY A 710 34.44 -0.71 18.47
CA GLY A 710 34.00 0.66 18.19
C GLY A 710 34.21 1.10 16.74
N GLY A 711 35.29 0.64 16.10
CA GLY A 711 35.57 0.96 14.69
C GLY A 711 34.56 0.30 13.74
N LYS A 712 34.18 -0.95 14.02
CA LYS A 712 33.14 -1.67 13.27
C LYS A 712 31.77 -1.04 13.48
N LYS A 713 31.41 -0.70 14.71
CA LYS A 713 30.15 0.02 15.03
C LYS A 713 30.03 1.33 14.26
N LYS A 714 31.10 2.13 14.22
CA LYS A 714 31.15 3.36 13.43
C LYS A 714 30.92 3.13 11.94
N ARG A 715 31.50 2.07 11.35
CA ARG A 715 31.25 1.71 9.94
C ARG A 715 29.80 1.32 9.69
N CYS A 716 29.18 0.53 10.58
CA CYS A 716 27.76 0.20 10.46
C CYS A 716 26.87 1.45 10.56
N TYR A 717 27.17 2.35 11.50
CA TYR A 717 26.53 3.65 11.61
C TYR A 717 26.65 4.43 10.29
N ASP A 718 27.86 4.54 9.72
CA ASP A 718 28.13 5.30 8.50
C ASP A 718 27.34 4.79 7.28
N VAL A 719 27.05 3.48 7.23
CA VAL A 719 26.22 2.86 6.18
C VAL A 719 24.76 3.33 6.29
N ALA A 720 24.20 3.33 7.50
CA ALA A 720 22.83 3.79 7.74
C ALA A 720 22.72 5.32 7.62
N ASP A 721 23.74 6.06 8.08
CA ASP A 721 23.85 7.52 8.06
C ASP A 721 24.21 8.07 6.67
N ARG A 722 24.29 7.24 5.62
CA ARG A 722 24.65 7.71 4.28
C ARG A 722 23.71 8.78 3.74
N GLY A 723 22.41 8.65 3.97
CA GLY A 723 21.46 9.67 3.54
C GLY A 723 21.45 10.94 4.41
N TRP A 724 22.17 10.96 5.54
CA TRP A 724 22.49 12.21 6.25
C TRP A 724 23.51 13.06 5.47
N ARG A 725 24.48 12.41 4.81
CA ARG A 725 25.59 13.06 4.08
C ARG A 725 25.28 13.31 2.60
N ASP A 726 24.41 12.51 2.01
CA ASP A 726 24.05 12.56 0.59
C ASP A 726 22.52 12.77 0.46
N HIS A 727 22.12 14.03 0.25
CA HIS A 727 20.73 14.44 0.18
C HIS A 727 19.98 13.78 -0.98
N ASP A 728 20.61 13.72 -2.15
CA ASP A 728 20.02 13.11 -3.34
C ASP A 728 19.79 11.62 -3.13
N PHE A 729 20.75 10.94 -2.47
CA PHE A 729 20.58 9.54 -2.05
C PHE A 729 19.45 9.40 -1.03
N GLY A 730 19.41 10.24 0.00
CA GLY A 730 18.36 10.24 1.01
C GLY A 730 16.96 10.42 0.39
N GLU A 731 16.78 11.40 -0.49
CA GLU A 731 15.52 11.62 -1.21
C GLU A 731 15.17 10.44 -2.12
N LYS A 732 16.14 9.92 -2.87
CA LYS A 732 15.95 8.81 -3.82
C LYS A 732 15.63 7.47 -3.16
N VAL A 733 16.03 7.29 -1.90
CA VAL A 733 15.82 6.07 -1.11
C VAL A 733 14.53 6.17 -0.27
N VAL A 734 14.17 7.37 0.22
CA VAL A 734 13.18 7.50 1.30
C VAL A 734 11.97 8.39 1.00
N LYS A 735 11.92 9.18 -0.10
CA LYS A 735 10.63 9.78 -0.53
C LYS A 735 9.59 8.66 -0.67
N LEU A 736 8.61 8.71 0.22
CA LEU A 736 7.89 7.57 0.77
C LEU A 736 7.45 6.52 -0.27
N ALA A 737 7.94 5.29 -0.05
CA ALA A 737 7.54 4.01 -0.67
C ALA A 737 8.53 3.31 -1.61
N ASN A 738 9.83 3.61 -1.58
CA ASN A 738 10.82 2.74 -2.23
C ASN A 738 11.38 1.65 -1.29
N ALA A 739 10.56 0.65 -0.97
CA ALA A 739 10.99 -0.50 -0.16
C ALA A 739 12.26 -1.18 -0.74
N THR A 740 12.37 -1.20 -2.06
CA THR A 740 13.50 -1.75 -2.83
C THR A 740 14.83 -1.07 -2.51
N ARG A 741 14.84 0.21 -2.13
CA ARG A 741 16.07 0.94 -1.77
C ARG A 741 16.36 1.01 -0.28
N LEU A 742 15.34 0.90 0.59
CA LEU A 742 15.58 0.61 2.01
C LEU A 742 16.34 -0.72 2.17
N ASP A 743 16.14 -1.64 1.23
CA ASP A 743 16.90 -2.88 1.08
C ASP A 743 18.36 -2.67 0.64
N GLU A 744 18.77 -1.50 0.21
CA GLU A 744 20.18 -1.20 -0.08
C GLU A 744 20.90 -0.65 1.16
N VAL A 745 20.16 -0.07 2.11
CA VAL A 745 20.69 0.65 3.29
C VAL A 745 20.57 -0.15 4.58
N ILE A 746 19.44 -0.82 4.83
CA ILE A 746 19.23 -1.64 6.01
C ILE A 746 19.98 -2.96 5.83
N VAL A 747 21.17 -3.08 6.42
CA VAL A 747 21.99 -4.30 6.34
C VAL A 747 21.35 -5.42 7.16
N ASN A 748 20.82 -5.11 8.34
CA ASN A 748 20.12 -6.07 9.18
C ASN A 748 18.66 -6.26 8.71
N LYS A 749 18.47 -7.15 7.74
CA LYS A 749 17.16 -7.41 7.10
C LYS A 749 16.09 -7.89 8.06
N SER A 750 16.45 -8.56 9.16
CA SER A 750 15.47 -9.09 10.12
C SER A 750 14.69 -7.98 10.81
N LEU A 751 15.23 -6.76 10.89
CA LEU A 751 14.56 -5.63 11.54
C LEU A 751 13.44 -5.03 10.67
N LYS A 752 13.37 -5.34 9.38
CA LYS A 752 12.40 -4.71 8.46
C LYS A 752 10.95 -5.09 8.75
N GLU A 753 10.73 -6.31 9.20
CA GLU A 753 9.40 -6.80 9.58
C GLU A 753 8.94 -6.17 10.90
N HIS A 754 9.87 -5.61 11.67
CA HIS A 754 9.64 -5.01 12.97
C HIS A 754 9.64 -3.47 12.96
N ILE A 755 10.04 -2.83 11.86
CA ILE A 755 10.19 -1.36 11.77
C ILE A 755 9.34 -0.78 10.65
N GLN A 756 8.42 0.09 11.02
CA GLN A 756 7.68 0.94 10.11
C GLN A 756 8.30 2.34 10.00
N TRP A 757 8.50 2.78 8.77
CA TRP A 757 9.04 4.09 8.42
C TRP A 757 7.92 5.03 8.00
N VAL A 758 7.92 6.23 8.58
CA VAL A 758 6.93 7.28 8.28
C VAL A 758 7.62 8.61 7.95
N PRO A 759 6.91 9.58 7.33
CA PRO A 759 7.50 10.86 6.98
C PRO A 759 7.96 11.64 8.22
N LYS A 760 9.09 12.35 8.17
CA LYS A 760 9.54 13.29 9.23
C LYS A 760 8.54 14.41 9.45
N ARG A 761 7.80 14.83 8.41
CA ARG A 761 6.70 15.80 8.57
C ARG A 761 5.60 15.38 9.55
N LEU A 762 5.47 14.07 9.83
CA LEU A 762 4.60 13.61 10.92
C LEU A 762 5.24 13.92 12.27
N PHE A 763 6.47 13.48 12.50
CA PHE A 763 7.20 13.76 13.72
C PHE A 763 8.71 13.74 13.46
N ASN A 764 9.47 14.54 14.23
CA ASN A 764 10.86 14.94 13.95
C ASN A 764 11.03 15.96 12.79
N SER A 765 10.07 16.87 12.57
CA SER A 765 10.20 18.02 11.64
C SER A 765 11.08 19.13 12.23
N TYR A 766 11.93 19.80 11.44
CA TYR A 766 12.82 20.87 11.92
C TYR A 766 12.60 22.20 11.18
N PRO A 767 12.27 23.32 11.85
CA PRO A 767 11.72 24.52 11.19
C PRO A 767 12.72 25.41 10.44
N ILE A 768 14.01 25.04 10.36
CA ILE A 768 15.06 25.86 9.72
C ILE A 768 15.86 25.13 8.65
N GLY A 769 15.35 24.03 8.10
CA GLY A 769 16.07 23.30 7.05
C GLY A 769 17.31 22.56 7.53
N LEU A 770 17.75 22.72 8.79
CA LEU A 770 18.57 21.70 9.45
C LEU A 770 17.79 20.39 9.35
N PHE A 771 18.41 19.34 8.81
CA PHE A 771 17.74 18.06 8.48
C PHE A 771 16.83 18.07 7.23
N TRP A 772 16.98 19.08 6.35
CA TRP A 772 16.44 19.18 4.98
C TRP A 772 14.90 19.22 4.84
N GLY A 773 14.33 20.33 5.30
CA GLY A 773 12.95 20.75 5.01
C GLY A 773 12.71 22.21 5.43
N TYR A 774 12.18 23.04 4.54
CA TYR A 774 11.70 24.38 4.90
C TYR A 774 10.26 24.26 5.39
N TYR A 775 9.97 24.75 6.60
CA TYR A 775 8.62 24.70 7.18
C TYR A 775 8.13 26.09 7.52
N SER A 776 6.85 26.36 7.25
CA SER A 776 6.21 27.64 7.53
C SER A 776 5.25 27.54 8.72
N GLU A 777 5.04 28.65 9.43
CA GLU A 777 4.08 28.75 10.56
C GLU A 777 2.63 28.41 10.18
N LYS A 778 2.33 28.42 8.87
CA LYS A 778 1.00 28.18 8.31
C LYS A 778 0.72 26.71 8.03
N GLU A 779 1.74 25.85 8.05
CA GLU A 779 1.58 24.43 7.76
C GLU A 779 1.08 23.65 8.99
N PRO A 780 0.20 22.64 8.80
CA PRO A 780 -0.40 21.87 9.87
C PRO A 780 0.51 20.69 10.28
N ASP A 781 1.79 20.95 10.56
CA ASP A 781 2.71 19.91 11.02
C ASP A 781 2.23 19.28 12.32
N PHE A 782 2.52 17.99 12.52
CA PHE A 782 2.01 17.28 13.69
C PHE A 782 2.89 17.51 14.94
N ILE A 783 4.20 17.20 14.88
CA ILE A 783 5.18 17.48 15.96
C ILE A 783 6.45 18.12 15.37
N VAL A 784 6.79 19.32 15.85
CA VAL A 784 7.98 20.08 15.44
C VAL A 784 9.09 19.89 16.48
N HIS A 785 10.24 19.37 16.03
CA HIS A 785 11.45 19.18 16.80
C HIS A 785 12.42 20.34 16.53
N LEU A 786 13.00 20.91 17.58
CA LEU A 786 13.88 22.08 17.49
C LEU A 786 15.29 21.73 17.96
N VAL A 787 16.30 21.99 17.13
CA VAL A 787 17.70 21.70 17.48
C VAL A 787 18.17 22.63 18.62
N ALA A 788 18.90 22.05 19.58
CA ALA A 788 19.58 22.76 20.65
C ALA A 788 20.51 23.86 20.07
N GLY A 789 20.04 25.10 20.14
CA GLY A 789 20.67 26.30 19.56
C GLY A 789 19.65 27.41 19.29
N GLY A 790 18.38 27.05 19.08
CA GLY A 790 17.29 27.97 18.78
C GLY A 790 16.34 28.29 19.94
N LYS A 791 16.83 28.61 21.15
CA LYS A 791 15.93 28.92 22.30
C LYS A 791 14.81 29.92 21.96
N ALA A 792 15.13 30.96 21.18
CA ALA A 792 14.16 31.94 20.70
C ALA A 792 13.13 31.35 19.72
N GLN A 793 13.56 30.41 18.87
CA GLN A 793 12.66 29.70 17.95
C GLN A 793 11.72 28.78 18.72
N LEU A 794 12.24 28.05 19.72
CA LEU A 794 11.41 27.19 20.57
C LEU A 794 10.32 27.98 21.31
N SER A 795 10.66 29.11 21.92
CA SER A 795 9.66 29.98 22.54
C SER A 795 8.62 30.49 21.55
N LYS A 796 9.04 30.87 20.33
CA LYS A 796 8.12 31.30 19.27
C LYS A 796 7.12 30.21 18.88
N TRP A 797 7.57 28.99 18.64
CA TRP A 797 6.71 27.86 18.26
C TRP A 797 5.78 27.43 19.41
N GLN A 798 6.25 27.47 20.65
CA GLN A 798 5.42 27.26 21.83
C GLN A 798 4.29 28.30 21.93
N ASP A 799 4.60 29.58 21.76
CA ASP A 799 3.60 30.65 21.79
C ASP A 799 2.56 30.51 20.68
N ILE A 800 2.99 30.09 19.48
CA ILE A 800 2.07 29.79 18.36
C ILE A 800 1.15 28.63 18.75
N ALA A 801 1.69 27.51 19.25
CA ALA A 801 0.91 26.34 19.63
C ALA A 801 -0.09 26.65 20.77
N MET A 802 0.37 27.32 21.83
CA MET A 802 -0.44 27.70 22.98
C MET A 802 -1.60 28.62 22.56
N ARG A 803 -1.33 29.66 21.75
CA ARG A 803 -2.38 30.55 21.21
C ARG A 803 -3.34 29.83 20.28
N ARG A 804 -2.81 29.01 19.34
CA ARG A 804 -3.62 28.27 18.35
C ARG A 804 -4.63 27.34 19.03
N HIS A 805 -4.27 26.75 20.17
CA HIS A 805 -5.10 25.78 20.87
C HIS A 805 -5.76 26.29 22.16
N ASN A 806 -5.66 27.60 22.41
CA ASN A 806 -6.18 28.30 23.59
C ASN A 806 -5.75 27.65 24.92
N ILE A 807 -4.45 27.36 25.05
CA ILE A 807 -3.85 26.73 26.23
C ILE A 807 -3.14 27.82 27.04
N THR A 808 -3.40 27.88 28.34
CA THR A 808 -2.76 28.80 29.28
C THR A 808 -1.80 28.06 30.20
N MET A 809 -0.75 28.76 30.67
CA MET A 809 0.18 28.19 31.64
C MET A 809 -0.51 28.05 33.01
N PRO A 810 -0.44 26.87 33.67
CA PRO A 810 -0.95 26.72 35.02
C PRO A 810 -0.20 27.63 36.01
N PRO A 811 -0.89 28.14 37.05
CA PRO A 811 -0.26 28.97 38.08
C PRO A 811 0.95 28.28 38.73
N GLU A 812 0.88 26.96 38.97
CA GLU A 812 1.98 26.19 39.59
C GLU A 812 3.24 26.10 38.71
N LEU A 813 3.12 26.34 37.40
CA LEU A 813 4.21 26.26 36.43
C LEU A 813 4.67 27.62 35.92
N THR A 814 3.95 28.68 36.31
CA THR A 814 4.31 30.05 35.98
C THR A 814 5.55 30.42 36.79
N PRO A 815 6.65 30.90 36.16
CA PRO A 815 7.81 31.36 36.90
C PRO A 815 7.37 32.44 37.91
N PRO A 816 7.88 32.46 39.15
CA PRO A 816 7.64 33.60 40.02
C PRO A 816 8.07 34.85 39.26
N GLN A 817 7.15 35.82 39.13
CA GLN A 817 7.48 37.10 38.51
C GLN A 817 8.71 37.62 39.24
N LYS A 818 9.82 37.86 38.52
CA LYS A 818 10.90 38.67 39.08
C LYS A 818 10.25 39.99 39.47
N ALA A 819 10.15 40.25 40.77
CA ALA A 819 9.89 41.58 41.27
C ALA A 819 10.89 42.50 40.55
N ARG A 820 10.35 43.52 39.88
CA ARG A 820 11.11 44.46 39.07
C ARG A 820 12.25 45.09 39.87
#